data_AF-A0A1A7R5F0-F1
#
_entry.id   AF-A0A1A7R5F0-F1
#
_cell.length_a   1.000
_cell.length_b   1.000
_cell.length_c   1.000
_cell.angle_alpha   90.00
_cell.angle_beta   90.00
_cell.angle_gamma   90.00
#
_symmetry.space_group_name_H-M   'P 1'
#
loop_
_entity.id
_entity.type
_entity.pdbx_description
1 polymer ?
#
loop_
_entity_poly.entity_id
_entity_poly.type
_entity_poly.pdbx_seq_one_letter_code
_entity_poly.pdbx_strand_id
1 'polypeptide(L)'
;MKQLLLIIYFISAGLLAQNSAFDPENSKGQLFEYADFTNVGENDYSFTELLKNQNSILNFYELESENHSVGFTSDHFWVRFKVQNSSQESKVYYLETARPITDEADLYQISEPKIYHFQSGDQIQFDERQLPHRSTVFKIKLPPQTTQQFYLHLKSDGETVNLPLNLYTETSFWIMNYKQQLFLGLFYGLLFLAGIIYLFFYTSLKAKSFLYYAIYVFSIALLQSALDGFIFQYVFPNGGFFNDKAVLITALITNVFLLKYCEHFLNVKQQLPSFYKWHKAVYAVIGILFLMVLVSEETMALAYPLSNVNGLLSLILILTTVFVMRYKRMSVDVFFSIGIFFLVFGLLGFVMNNLSLLPNNFYTLNSAKFGTGFEVIFLSLSMTNLIRKLRMDKETSQEVTLQKSEEVSQLKTYFMSNMSHELRTPINAIMGIAETQLSSDSEKHHRKNYEIIKNASLSLLSNINDILDFDKIEKNELQLQIEEFNPSIALNQISNNWKLEAEKKGLTYQFEMDYEIPAVVKVDSERFVQIINNVLGNAVKFTNEGSVVFKLRCTPQPNGQCRFSFHIADTGIGMKDEMKKHVFDSFSQMRLDHKRQFGGIGLGLTIVRHLVELFHGNIKVESKEGQGTEVFIDLPLEVVSKQIYPGKISELPKSSFPETHILVVEDNLLNQMVMKKLLGNSQNISFAVVDNGQKAIEALKKDVYDLILMDLQMPIMDGYEATEIIRGGFLGDTIGGIPIIAVTADALQETRQRVLEIGMNDYMTKPVNKDVLMQKIYHQREITMKIA
;
A
#
# COMPACT_ATOMS: atom_id res chain seq x y z
N MET A 1 65.90 -73.39 -7.42
CA MET A 1 65.73 -72.89 -6.03
C MET A 1 64.77 -71.71 -5.91
N LYS A 2 64.91 -70.60 -6.66
CA LYS A 2 63.98 -69.45 -6.57
C LYS A 2 62.50 -69.78 -6.89
N GLN A 3 62.24 -70.65 -7.88
CA GLN A 3 60.87 -71.10 -8.18
C GLN A 3 60.30 -72.06 -7.13
N LEU A 4 61.15 -72.86 -6.47
CA LEU A 4 60.74 -73.77 -5.40
C LEU A 4 60.44 -73.01 -4.09
N LEU A 5 61.20 -71.95 -3.82
CA LEU A 5 60.96 -71.01 -2.71
C LEU A 5 59.67 -70.20 -2.93
N LEU A 6 59.34 -69.84 -4.17
CA LEU A 6 58.06 -69.19 -4.50
C LEU A 6 56.87 -70.14 -4.21
N ILE A 7 56.98 -71.40 -4.62
CA ILE A 7 55.93 -72.41 -4.41
C ILE A 7 55.77 -72.72 -2.91
N ILE A 8 56.87 -72.81 -2.16
CA ILE A 8 56.84 -73.03 -0.69
C ILE A 8 56.26 -71.80 0.04
N TYR A 9 56.51 -70.58 -0.46
CA TYR A 9 55.93 -69.34 0.09
C TYR A 9 54.41 -69.26 -0.15
N PHE A 10 53.93 -69.68 -1.32
CA PHE A 10 52.50 -69.80 -1.63
C PHE A 10 51.80 -70.91 -0.82
N ILE A 11 52.50 -72.01 -0.50
CA ILE A 11 51.96 -73.09 0.35
C ILE A 11 51.91 -72.66 1.83
N SER A 12 52.84 -71.82 2.31
CA SER A 12 52.79 -71.26 3.67
C SER A 12 51.71 -70.18 3.86
N ALA A 13 51.26 -69.52 2.80
CA ALA A 13 50.11 -68.61 2.84
C ALA A 13 48.77 -69.34 3.10
N GLY A 14 48.75 -70.67 3.03
CA GLY A 14 47.59 -71.50 3.37
C GLY A 14 47.34 -71.70 4.87
N LEU A 15 48.31 -71.36 5.75
CA LEU A 15 48.22 -71.66 7.19
C LEU A 15 47.62 -70.53 8.05
N LEU A 16 47.29 -69.38 7.45
CA LEU A 16 46.44 -68.32 8.01
C LEU A 16 45.33 -67.93 7.00
N ALA A 17 44.81 -68.94 6.30
CA ALA A 17 43.81 -68.74 5.27
C ALA A 17 42.46 -68.31 5.87
N GLN A 18 41.90 -67.21 5.35
CA GLN A 18 40.50 -66.86 5.51
C GLN A 18 39.62 -68.10 5.20
N ASN A 19 38.78 -68.49 6.16
CA ASN A 19 38.27 -69.87 6.31
C ASN A 19 37.31 -70.35 5.20
N SER A 20 36.77 -69.45 4.36
CA SER A 20 35.88 -69.82 3.25
C SER A 20 35.75 -68.69 2.21
N ALA A 21 35.58 -69.05 0.94
CA ALA A 21 35.22 -68.07 -0.10
C ALA A 21 33.70 -67.84 -0.09
N PHE A 22 33.28 -66.59 -0.25
CA PHE A 22 31.87 -66.23 -0.39
C PHE A 22 31.38 -66.54 -1.81
N ASP A 23 30.40 -67.43 -1.94
CA ASP A 23 29.69 -67.68 -3.18
C ASP A 23 28.33 -66.96 -3.11
N PRO A 24 28.09 -65.92 -3.94
CA PRO A 24 26.85 -65.14 -3.89
C PRO A 24 25.55 -65.96 -4.08
N GLU A 25 25.62 -67.18 -4.60
CA GLU A 25 24.46 -68.05 -4.81
C GLU A 25 24.36 -69.20 -3.81
N ASN A 26 25.49 -69.66 -3.28
CA ASN A 26 25.55 -70.90 -2.47
C ASN A 26 25.92 -70.66 -1.00
N SER A 27 26.61 -69.56 -0.67
CA SER A 27 26.98 -69.25 0.70
C SER A 27 25.77 -68.87 1.55
N LYS A 28 25.80 -69.24 2.83
CA LYS A 28 24.85 -68.75 3.84
C LYS A 28 25.42 -67.48 4.47
N GLY A 29 24.60 -66.46 4.69
CA GLY A 29 25.03 -65.19 5.26
C GLY A 29 25.42 -64.15 4.21
N GLN A 30 26.01 -63.04 4.64
CA GLN A 30 26.42 -61.93 3.79
C GLN A 30 27.94 -61.88 3.61
N LEU A 31 28.44 -61.16 2.60
CA LEU A 31 29.88 -61.11 2.26
C LEU A 31 30.75 -60.64 3.43
N PHE A 32 30.26 -59.74 4.29
CA PHE A 32 31.04 -59.24 5.42
C PHE A 32 31.42 -60.34 6.44
N GLU A 33 30.62 -61.40 6.56
CA GLU A 33 30.90 -62.56 7.43
C GLU A 33 32.08 -63.40 6.92
N TYR A 34 32.51 -63.17 5.67
CA TYR A 34 33.60 -63.86 4.99
C TYR A 34 34.79 -62.92 4.72
N ALA A 35 34.81 -61.77 5.39
CA ALA A 35 35.80 -60.73 5.21
C ALA A 35 36.52 -60.43 6.53
N ASP A 36 37.81 -60.06 6.40
CA ASP A 36 38.62 -59.62 7.52
C ASP A 36 39.17 -58.23 7.22
N PHE A 37 39.37 -57.40 8.24
CA PHE A 37 39.98 -56.09 8.11
C PHE A 37 41.16 -55.89 9.06
N THR A 38 42.02 -54.92 8.76
CA THR A 38 43.12 -54.51 9.63
C THR A 38 43.27 -52.98 9.59
N ASN A 39 43.61 -52.40 10.73
CA ASN A 39 43.98 -50.99 10.86
C ASN A 39 45.51 -50.90 10.87
N VAL A 40 46.09 -50.17 9.92
CA VAL A 40 47.55 -50.00 9.80
C VAL A 40 48.05 -48.64 10.32
N GLY A 41 47.17 -47.85 10.93
CA GLY A 41 47.43 -46.51 11.45
C GLY A 41 47.66 -45.51 10.32
N GLU A 42 48.47 -44.48 10.57
CA GLU A 42 48.91 -43.51 9.56
C GLU A 42 49.91 -44.09 8.53
N ASN A 43 50.29 -45.37 8.65
CA ASN A 43 51.23 -45.99 7.72
C ASN A 43 50.53 -46.32 6.40
N ASP A 44 50.86 -45.59 5.35
CA ASP A 44 50.40 -45.85 3.99
C ASP A 44 51.16 -47.03 3.36
N TYR A 45 50.79 -48.26 3.74
CA TYR A 45 51.35 -49.46 3.12
C TYR A 45 50.86 -49.59 1.68
N SER A 46 51.78 -49.61 0.72
CA SER A 46 51.42 -49.96 -0.65
C SER A 46 50.89 -51.39 -0.74
N PHE A 47 50.07 -51.69 -1.75
CA PHE A 47 49.56 -53.05 -1.97
C PHE A 47 50.66 -54.11 -2.01
N THR A 48 51.83 -53.78 -2.58
CA THR A 48 52.97 -54.71 -2.65
C THR A 48 53.65 -54.94 -1.29
N GLU A 49 53.62 -53.96 -0.39
CA GLU A 49 54.14 -54.10 0.97
C GLU A 49 53.16 -54.84 1.86
N LEU A 50 51.85 -54.60 1.68
CA LEU A 50 50.79 -55.37 2.33
C LEU A 50 50.97 -56.88 2.09
N LEU A 51 51.13 -57.28 0.82
CA LEU A 51 51.32 -58.69 0.45
C LEU A 51 52.60 -59.31 1.04
N LYS A 52 53.66 -58.52 1.23
CA LYS A 52 54.92 -59.00 1.86
C LYS A 52 54.79 -59.16 3.38
N ASN A 53 54.05 -58.26 4.03
CA ASN A 53 53.94 -58.19 5.49
C ASN A 53 52.76 -59.01 6.06
N GLN A 54 51.87 -59.51 5.19
CA GLN A 54 50.66 -60.26 5.54
C GLN A 54 50.89 -61.47 6.44
N ASN A 55 52.07 -62.12 6.36
CA ASN A 55 52.38 -63.34 7.10
C ASN A 55 53.23 -63.11 8.36
N SER A 56 53.57 -61.86 8.72
CA SER A 56 54.56 -61.60 9.78
C SER A 56 54.28 -60.43 10.72
N ILE A 57 53.45 -59.44 10.34
CA ILE A 57 53.28 -58.20 11.14
C ILE A 57 51.81 -57.76 11.28
N LEU A 58 50.94 -58.02 10.29
CA LEU A 58 49.57 -57.50 10.26
C LEU A 58 48.55 -58.50 10.82
N ASN A 59 47.81 -58.09 11.86
CA ASN A 59 46.69 -58.86 12.40
C ASN A 59 45.39 -58.44 11.72
N PHE A 60 44.68 -59.41 11.15
CA PHE A 60 43.35 -59.22 10.56
C PHE A 60 42.28 -59.68 11.55
N TYR A 61 41.18 -58.91 11.63
CA TYR A 61 40.04 -59.13 12.50
C TYR A 61 38.77 -59.32 11.67
N GLU A 62 37.83 -60.14 12.13
CA GLU A 62 36.54 -60.33 11.47
C GLU A 62 35.67 -59.07 11.57
N LEU A 63 34.84 -58.79 10.55
CA LEU A 63 33.87 -57.71 10.62
C LEU A 63 32.66 -58.13 11.47
N GLU A 64 32.33 -57.34 12.49
CA GLU A 64 31.24 -57.66 13.42
C GLU A 64 29.82 -57.38 12.88
N SER A 65 29.70 -56.57 11.82
CA SER A 65 28.40 -56.22 11.22
C SER A 65 28.52 -55.81 9.75
N GLU A 66 27.38 -55.83 9.04
CA GLU A 66 27.24 -55.40 7.64
C GLU A 66 27.71 -53.95 7.38
N ASN A 67 27.76 -53.12 8.42
CA ASN A 67 28.21 -51.73 8.38
C ASN A 67 29.16 -51.48 9.56
N HIS A 68 30.23 -52.27 9.64
CA HIS A 68 31.20 -52.19 10.72
C HIS A 68 31.84 -50.80 10.75
N SER A 69 31.68 -50.11 11.88
CA SER A 69 32.21 -48.76 12.10
C SER A 69 33.54 -48.83 12.82
N VAL A 70 34.53 -48.13 12.29
CA VAL A 70 35.84 -47.96 12.94
C VAL A 70 35.99 -46.58 13.59
N GLY A 71 34.90 -45.80 13.62
CA GLY A 71 34.84 -44.48 14.26
C GLY A 71 35.44 -43.36 13.42
N PHE A 72 35.64 -42.19 14.06
CA PHE A 72 36.30 -41.03 13.47
C PHE A 72 37.82 -41.22 13.52
N THR A 73 38.45 -41.30 12.35
CA THR A 73 39.87 -41.64 12.25
C THR A 73 40.44 -41.19 10.90
N SER A 74 41.75 -40.92 10.88
CA SER A 74 42.55 -40.68 9.69
C SER A 74 43.43 -41.89 9.32
N ASP A 75 43.21 -43.03 9.97
CA ASP A 75 43.98 -44.25 9.75
C ASP A 75 43.66 -44.89 8.39
N HIS A 76 44.61 -45.67 7.89
CA HIS A 76 44.46 -46.51 6.71
C HIS A 76 43.89 -47.88 7.13
N PHE A 77 42.87 -48.35 6.40
CA PHE A 77 42.22 -49.64 6.62
C PHE A 77 42.38 -50.54 5.41
N TRP A 78 42.69 -51.81 5.66
CA TRP A 78 42.74 -52.83 4.62
C TRP A 78 41.75 -53.95 4.93
N VAL A 79 40.82 -54.19 3.99
CA VAL A 79 39.85 -55.27 4.03
C VAL A 79 40.23 -56.33 3.01
N ARG A 80 40.16 -57.61 3.36
CA ARG A 80 40.41 -58.72 2.45
C ARG A 80 39.24 -59.69 2.45
N PHE A 81 38.90 -60.22 1.28
CA PHE A 81 37.84 -61.22 1.14
C PHE A 81 38.02 -62.04 -0.15
N LYS A 82 37.40 -63.22 -0.20
CA LYS A 82 37.40 -64.09 -1.38
C LYS A 82 35.98 -64.23 -1.92
N VAL A 83 35.81 -64.10 -3.23
CA VAL A 83 34.54 -64.34 -3.90
C VAL A 83 34.69 -65.47 -4.91
N GLN A 84 33.78 -66.44 -4.84
CA GLN A 84 33.73 -67.60 -5.73
C GLN A 84 32.53 -67.49 -6.66
N ASN A 85 32.75 -67.82 -7.94
CA ASN A 85 31.68 -68.05 -8.90
C ASN A 85 31.63 -69.54 -9.24
N SER A 86 30.70 -70.27 -8.64
CA SER A 86 30.53 -71.71 -8.92
C SER A 86 29.74 -72.00 -10.21
N SER A 87 29.24 -70.97 -10.89
CA SER A 87 28.47 -71.14 -12.12
C SER A 87 29.36 -71.39 -13.34
N GLN A 88 28.74 -71.90 -14.41
CA GLN A 88 29.39 -72.13 -15.71
C GLN A 88 29.51 -70.86 -16.56
N GLU A 89 28.93 -69.75 -16.12
CA GLU A 89 28.92 -68.48 -16.85
C GLU A 89 29.69 -67.40 -16.08
N SER A 90 30.22 -66.41 -16.80
CA SER A 90 30.84 -65.27 -16.15
C SER A 90 29.76 -64.37 -15.55
N LYS A 91 29.93 -63.99 -14.28
CA LYS A 91 28.98 -63.13 -13.57
C LYS A 91 29.56 -61.76 -13.30
N VAL A 92 28.68 -60.77 -13.34
CA VAL A 92 29.00 -59.38 -13.04
C VAL A 92 28.25 -58.99 -11.77
N TYR A 93 28.97 -58.41 -10.83
CA TYR A 93 28.42 -57.89 -9.58
C TYR A 93 28.86 -56.45 -9.37
N TYR A 94 28.06 -55.72 -8.58
CA TYR A 94 28.33 -54.37 -8.15
C TYR A 94 28.58 -54.40 -6.64
N LEU A 95 29.77 -54.02 -6.22
CA LEU A 95 30.22 -54.06 -4.83
C LEU A 95 30.23 -52.63 -4.26
N GLU A 96 29.34 -52.34 -3.32
CA GLU A 96 29.35 -51.10 -2.54
C GLU A 96 30.26 -51.29 -1.31
N THR A 97 31.22 -50.39 -1.14
CA THR A 97 32.39 -50.59 -0.27
C THR A 97 32.62 -49.50 0.77
N ALA A 98 32.01 -48.33 0.57
CA ALA A 98 32.20 -47.19 1.47
C ALA A 98 31.05 -46.18 1.33
N ARG A 99 31.04 -45.20 2.22
CA ARG A 99 30.13 -44.05 2.12
C ARG A 99 30.54 -43.17 0.92
N PRO A 100 29.62 -42.39 0.33
CA PRO A 100 29.94 -41.49 -0.79
C PRO A 100 31.04 -40.45 -0.50
N ILE A 101 31.21 -40.11 0.78
CA ILE A 101 32.14 -39.09 1.30
C ILE A 101 33.46 -39.69 1.81
N THR A 102 33.74 -40.96 1.51
CA THR A 102 35.02 -41.56 1.88
C THR A 102 36.08 -41.10 0.88
N ASP A 103 37.19 -40.57 1.39
CA ASP A 103 38.24 -39.93 0.60
C ASP A 103 38.85 -40.85 -0.45
N GLU A 104 39.35 -41.99 0.00
CA GLU A 104 40.06 -42.96 -0.83
C GLU A 104 39.42 -44.34 -0.64
N ALA A 105 39.11 -44.98 -1.77
CA ALA A 105 38.69 -46.38 -1.83
C ALA A 105 39.37 -47.07 -3.02
N ASP A 106 40.33 -47.95 -2.73
CA ASP A 106 41.10 -48.68 -3.74
C ASP A 106 40.79 -50.18 -3.68
N LEU A 107 40.21 -50.71 -4.76
CA LEU A 107 39.90 -52.13 -4.89
C LEU A 107 40.93 -52.83 -5.79
N TYR A 108 41.59 -53.83 -5.22
CA TYR A 108 42.52 -54.72 -5.92
C TYR A 108 41.84 -56.08 -6.13
N GLN A 109 41.62 -56.46 -7.39
CA GLN A 109 41.08 -57.75 -7.80
C GLN A 109 42.21 -58.63 -8.37
N ILE A 110 42.50 -59.74 -7.70
CA ILE A 110 43.54 -60.69 -8.12
C ILE A 110 42.92 -61.75 -9.04
N SER A 111 43.39 -61.78 -10.28
CA SER A 111 43.00 -62.75 -11.31
C SER A 111 44.24 -63.24 -12.04
N GLU A 112 44.92 -64.24 -11.48
CA GLU A 112 46.25 -64.68 -11.94
C GLU A 112 46.34 -64.88 -13.46
N PRO A 113 47.37 -64.31 -14.14
CA PRO A 113 48.52 -63.58 -13.60
C PRO A 113 48.32 -62.05 -13.47
N LYS A 114 47.10 -61.52 -13.66
CA LYS A 114 46.82 -60.08 -13.65
C LYS A 114 46.22 -59.60 -12.33
N ILE A 115 46.66 -58.44 -11.88
CA ILE A 115 46.04 -57.69 -10.79
C ILE A 115 45.32 -56.51 -11.44
N TYR A 116 44.01 -56.41 -11.20
CA TYR A 116 43.23 -55.23 -11.58
C TYR A 116 43.14 -54.30 -10.38
N HIS A 117 43.34 -53.00 -10.62
CA HIS A 117 43.24 -51.96 -9.61
C HIS A 117 42.17 -50.96 -10.06
N PHE A 118 41.24 -50.68 -9.16
CA PHE A 118 40.14 -49.74 -9.38
C PHE A 118 40.13 -48.73 -8.25
N GLN A 119 39.89 -47.46 -8.59
CA GLN A 119 39.89 -46.36 -7.62
C GLN A 119 38.50 -45.74 -7.55
N SER A 120 38.14 -45.28 -6.36
CA SER A 120 36.94 -44.51 -6.06
C SER A 120 37.18 -43.70 -4.78
N GLY A 121 36.18 -42.94 -4.35
CA GLY A 121 36.29 -41.98 -3.25
C GLY A 121 36.19 -40.54 -3.72
N ASP A 122 35.91 -39.61 -2.81
CA ASP A 122 35.59 -38.21 -3.16
C ASP A 122 36.81 -37.33 -3.46
N GLN A 123 38.03 -37.81 -3.20
CA GLN A 123 39.27 -37.20 -3.70
C GLN A 123 39.63 -37.65 -5.12
N ILE A 124 39.05 -38.76 -5.60
CA ILE A 124 39.27 -39.27 -6.96
C ILE A 124 38.29 -38.60 -7.92
N GLN A 125 38.78 -37.98 -9.01
CA GLN A 125 37.92 -37.28 -9.97
C GLN A 125 36.76 -38.17 -10.44
N PHE A 126 35.56 -37.59 -10.57
CA PHE A 126 34.35 -38.37 -10.80
C PHE A 126 34.42 -39.23 -12.08
N ASP A 127 35.07 -38.71 -13.12
CA ASP A 127 35.27 -39.39 -14.41
C ASP A 127 36.36 -40.48 -14.37
N GLU A 128 37.25 -40.45 -13.38
CA GLU A 128 38.31 -41.46 -13.17
C GLU A 128 37.81 -42.69 -12.38
N ARG A 129 36.64 -42.58 -11.74
CA ARG A 129 36.00 -43.69 -11.04
C ARG A 129 35.63 -44.80 -12.03
N GLN A 130 35.85 -46.05 -11.63
CA GLN A 130 35.52 -47.22 -12.46
C GLN A 130 34.03 -47.25 -12.87
N LEU A 131 33.15 -46.83 -11.96
CA LEU A 131 31.73 -46.64 -12.22
C LEU A 131 31.37 -45.19 -11.86
N PRO A 132 30.89 -44.36 -12.81
CA PRO A 132 30.50 -42.98 -12.55
C PRO A 132 29.18 -42.94 -11.77
N HIS A 133 29.28 -43.16 -10.47
CA HIS A 133 28.17 -43.26 -9.55
C HIS A 133 28.48 -42.48 -8.27
N ARG A 134 27.44 -41.88 -7.64
CA ARG A 134 27.58 -41.07 -6.43
C ARG A 134 28.16 -41.86 -5.25
N SER A 135 27.68 -43.09 -5.06
CA SER A 135 28.20 -44.01 -4.04
C SER A 135 29.46 -44.73 -4.53
N THR A 136 30.32 -45.10 -3.59
CA THR A 136 31.57 -45.84 -3.81
C THR A 136 31.28 -47.30 -4.18
N VAL A 137 31.07 -47.54 -5.48
CA VAL A 137 30.67 -48.84 -6.03
C VAL A 137 31.67 -49.30 -7.10
N PHE A 138 32.08 -50.56 -7.03
CA PHE A 138 32.94 -51.20 -8.01
C PHE A 138 32.20 -52.24 -8.83
N LYS A 139 32.45 -52.28 -10.14
CA LYS A 139 31.95 -53.32 -11.04
C LYS A 139 32.98 -54.45 -11.10
N ILE A 140 32.66 -55.59 -10.49
CA ILE A 140 33.53 -56.77 -10.50
C ILE A 140 33.00 -57.82 -11.47
N LYS A 141 33.91 -58.44 -12.24
CA LYS A 141 33.59 -59.54 -13.14
C LYS A 141 34.27 -60.81 -12.65
N LEU A 142 33.47 -61.83 -12.37
CA LEU A 142 33.92 -63.15 -11.92
C LEU A 142 33.87 -64.13 -13.10
N PRO A 143 35.00 -64.72 -13.52
CA PRO A 143 35.02 -65.80 -14.51
C PRO A 143 34.30 -67.07 -14.01
N PRO A 144 33.83 -67.94 -14.91
CA PRO A 144 33.21 -69.22 -14.54
C PRO A 144 34.12 -70.09 -13.67
N GLN A 145 33.58 -70.76 -12.66
CA GLN A 145 34.28 -71.74 -11.81
C GLN A 145 35.61 -71.23 -11.22
N THR A 146 35.70 -69.95 -10.90
CA THR A 146 36.90 -69.34 -10.31
C THR A 146 36.63 -68.76 -8.93
N THR A 147 37.67 -68.77 -8.10
CA THR A 147 37.74 -68.03 -6.84
C THR A 147 38.75 -66.91 -7.01
N GLN A 148 38.33 -65.67 -6.71
CA GLN A 148 39.16 -64.49 -6.82
C GLN A 148 39.36 -63.86 -5.43
N GLN A 149 40.58 -63.40 -5.17
CA GLN A 149 40.93 -62.68 -3.95
C GLN A 149 40.83 -61.18 -4.19
N PHE A 150 40.24 -60.48 -3.23
CA PHE A 150 40.11 -59.04 -3.23
C PHE A 150 40.81 -58.43 -2.01
N TYR A 151 41.34 -57.23 -2.21
CA TYR A 151 41.81 -56.34 -1.17
C TYR A 151 41.22 -54.97 -1.42
N LEU A 152 40.67 -54.35 -0.38
CA LEU A 152 40.08 -53.02 -0.42
C LEU A 152 40.86 -52.16 0.59
N HIS A 153 41.42 -51.06 0.12
CA HIS A 153 41.99 -50.04 0.98
C HIS A 153 41.01 -48.88 1.11
N LEU A 154 40.86 -48.38 2.33
CA LEU A 154 39.99 -47.27 2.67
C LEU A 154 40.73 -46.29 3.59
N LYS A 155 40.49 -44.99 3.36
CA LYS A 155 41.01 -43.90 4.18
C LYS A 155 40.03 -42.72 4.15
N SER A 156 40.01 -41.92 5.20
CA SER A 156 39.30 -40.64 5.24
C SER A 156 40.11 -39.58 6.02
N ASP A 157 39.71 -38.31 5.92
CA ASP A 157 40.34 -37.13 6.53
C ASP A 157 39.98 -36.86 8.01
N GLY A 158 39.48 -37.87 8.73
CA GLY A 158 39.01 -37.73 10.12
C GLY A 158 37.48 -37.80 10.28
N GLU A 159 36.74 -37.95 9.19
CA GLU A 159 35.33 -38.34 9.20
C GLU A 159 35.15 -39.83 9.62
N THR A 160 33.90 -40.24 9.89
CA THR A 160 33.61 -41.63 10.26
C THR A 160 33.77 -42.58 9.08
N VAL A 161 34.64 -43.59 9.25
CA VAL A 161 34.82 -44.68 8.30
C VAL A 161 33.96 -45.87 8.69
N ASN A 162 33.15 -46.33 7.73
CA ASN A 162 32.41 -47.57 7.82
C ASN A 162 32.85 -48.51 6.70
N LEU A 163 32.83 -49.81 6.96
CA LEU A 163 33.32 -50.85 6.06
C LEU A 163 32.16 -51.73 5.52
N PRO A 164 31.21 -51.20 4.74
CA PRO A 164 30.17 -52.03 4.15
C PRO A 164 30.74 -52.91 3.03
N LEU A 165 30.22 -54.13 2.90
CA LEU A 165 30.59 -55.07 1.83
C LEU A 165 29.33 -55.62 1.15
N ASN A 166 28.55 -54.72 0.56
CA ASN A 166 27.28 -55.09 -0.07
C ASN A 166 27.50 -55.49 -1.53
N LEU A 167 27.20 -56.75 -1.85
CA LEU A 167 27.35 -57.29 -3.19
C LEU A 167 26.00 -57.45 -3.88
N TYR A 168 25.83 -56.77 -5.01
CA TYR A 168 24.58 -56.76 -5.79
C TYR A 168 24.75 -57.43 -7.15
N THR A 169 23.71 -58.11 -7.61
CA THR A 169 23.59 -58.46 -9.03
C THR A 169 23.25 -57.20 -9.81
N GLU A 170 23.48 -57.20 -11.12
CA GLU A 170 23.14 -56.04 -11.97
C GLU A 170 21.68 -55.60 -11.80
N THR A 171 20.74 -56.54 -11.85
CA THR A 171 19.32 -56.24 -11.68
C THR A 171 18.99 -55.69 -10.29
N SER A 172 19.54 -56.28 -9.22
CA SER A 172 19.25 -55.81 -7.86
C SER A 172 19.87 -54.44 -7.58
N PHE A 173 21.06 -54.17 -8.13
CA PHE A 173 21.72 -52.87 -8.06
C PHE A 173 20.86 -51.78 -8.70
N TRP A 174 20.37 -51.98 -9.94
CA TRP A 174 19.54 -51.00 -10.63
C TRP A 174 18.18 -50.78 -9.95
N ILE A 175 17.53 -51.83 -9.44
CA ILE A 175 16.28 -51.71 -8.69
C ILE A 175 16.49 -50.92 -7.39
N MET A 176 17.57 -51.23 -6.66
CA MET A 176 17.94 -50.51 -5.44
C MET A 176 18.19 -49.03 -5.76
N ASN A 177 19.01 -48.73 -6.77
CA ASN A 177 19.33 -47.37 -7.16
C ASN A 177 18.08 -46.59 -7.59
N TYR A 178 17.17 -47.19 -8.37
CA TYR A 178 15.90 -46.57 -8.75
C TYR A 178 15.04 -46.22 -7.53
N LYS A 179 14.90 -47.15 -6.56
CA LYS A 179 14.16 -46.90 -5.31
C LYS A 179 14.80 -45.77 -4.49
N GLN A 180 16.13 -45.75 -4.40
CA GLN A 180 16.85 -44.68 -3.73
C GLN A 180 16.64 -43.34 -4.43
N GLN A 181 16.76 -43.26 -5.76
CA GLN A 181 16.54 -42.03 -6.51
C GLN A 181 15.12 -41.48 -6.35
N LEU A 182 14.09 -42.34 -6.37
CA LEU A 182 12.71 -41.93 -6.09
C LEU A 182 12.58 -41.30 -4.69
N PHE A 183 13.15 -41.97 -3.68
CA PHE A 183 13.13 -41.48 -2.30
C PHE A 183 13.87 -40.15 -2.15
N LEU A 184 15.09 -40.05 -2.71
CA LEU A 184 15.90 -38.83 -2.68
C LEU A 184 15.20 -37.70 -3.43
N GLY A 185 14.59 -37.96 -4.59
CA GLY A 185 13.82 -36.98 -5.33
C GLY A 185 12.65 -36.41 -4.54
N LEU A 186 11.89 -37.27 -3.85
CA LEU A 186 10.81 -36.83 -2.94
C LEU A 186 11.35 -36.00 -1.77
N PHE A 187 12.44 -36.45 -1.15
CA PHE A 187 13.07 -35.78 -0.02
C PHE A 187 13.58 -34.38 -0.38
N TYR A 188 14.43 -34.27 -1.41
CA TYR A 188 14.97 -32.99 -1.85
C TYR A 188 13.89 -32.09 -2.47
N GLY A 189 12.90 -32.66 -3.15
CA GLY A 189 11.74 -31.93 -3.65
C GLY A 189 10.93 -31.27 -2.53
N LEU A 190 10.70 -31.99 -1.43
CA LEU A 190 10.04 -31.44 -0.23
C LEU A 190 10.83 -30.26 0.36
N LEU A 191 12.14 -30.43 0.56
CA LEU A 191 13.00 -29.37 1.12
C LEU A 191 13.05 -28.15 0.21
N PHE A 192 13.25 -28.36 -1.10
CA PHE A 192 13.31 -27.27 -2.07
C PHE A 192 12.00 -26.47 -2.12
N LEU A 193 10.86 -27.16 -2.18
CA LEU A 193 9.55 -26.54 -2.19
C LEU A 193 9.31 -25.75 -0.89
N ALA A 194 9.60 -26.34 0.27
CA ALA A 194 9.47 -25.66 1.56
C ALA A 194 10.36 -24.40 1.61
N GLY A 195 11.64 -24.51 1.21
CA GLY A 195 12.58 -23.39 1.17
C GLY A 195 12.07 -22.21 0.33
N ILE A 196 11.58 -22.47 -0.89
CA ILE A 196 11.04 -21.42 -1.77
C ILE A 196 9.76 -20.80 -1.20
N ILE A 197 8.82 -21.61 -0.71
CA ILE A 197 7.56 -21.13 -0.14
C ILE A 197 7.83 -20.14 1.00
N TYR A 198 8.77 -20.45 1.90
CA TYR A 198 9.08 -19.56 3.01
C TYR A 198 9.92 -18.35 2.63
N LEU A 199 10.74 -18.44 1.57
CA LEU A 199 11.37 -17.25 1.01
C LEU A 199 10.32 -16.29 0.43
N PHE A 200 9.30 -16.81 -0.26
CA PHE A 200 8.16 -16.01 -0.72
C PHE A 200 7.41 -15.36 0.46
N PHE A 201 7.11 -16.11 1.52
CA PHE A 201 6.48 -15.54 2.72
C PHE A 201 7.33 -14.48 3.41
N TYR A 202 8.67 -14.61 3.39
CA TYR A 202 9.55 -13.54 3.86
C TYR A 202 9.38 -12.26 3.04
N THR A 203 9.33 -12.35 1.70
CA THR A 203 9.12 -11.15 0.86
C THR A 203 7.77 -10.48 1.13
N SER A 204 6.73 -11.26 1.40
CA SER A 204 5.37 -10.76 1.65
C SER A 204 5.17 -10.20 3.07
N LEU A 205 5.67 -10.89 4.10
CA LEU A 205 5.40 -10.57 5.52
C LEU A 205 6.58 -9.90 6.24
N LYS A 206 7.78 -9.90 5.65
CA LYS A 206 9.03 -9.32 6.20
C LYS A 206 9.44 -9.80 7.59
N ALA A 207 8.85 -10.89 8.10
CA ALA A 207 9.23 -11.48 9.38
C ALA A 207 10.48 -12.35 9.24
N LYS A 208 11.52 -12.07 10.05
CA LYS A 208 12.84 -12.72 9.92
C LYS A 208 12.81 -14.24 10.17
N SER A 209 11.80 -14.75 10.88
CA SER A 209 11.64 -16.19 11.12
C SER A 209 11.57 -16.96 9.80
N PHE A 210 10.86 -16.43 8.79
CA PHE A 210 10.74 -17.06 7.48
C PHE A 210 12.07 -17.12 6.74
N LEU A 211 12.88 -16.05 6.84
CA LEU A 211 14.20 -16.01 6.22
C LEU A 211 15.15 -17.03 6.86
N TYR A 212 15.24 -17.06 8.19
CA TYR A 212 16.12 -18.00 8.88
C TYR A 212 15.69 -19.45 8.62
N TYR A 213 14.39 -19.72 8.59
CA TYR A 213 13.86 -21.04 8.26
C TYR A 213 14.17 -21.45 6.81
N ALA A 214 13.95 -20.56 5.84
CA ALA A 214 14.26 -20.87 4.45
C ALA A 214 15.76 -21.17 4.25
N ILE A 215 16.64 -20.34 4.83
CA ILE A 215 18.09 -20.58 4.76
C ILE A 215 18.45 -21.90 5.46
N TYR A 216 17.86 -22.18 6.62
CA TYR A 216 18.03 -23.47 7.29
C TYR A 216 17.66 -24.64 6.37
N VAL A 217 16.46 -24.63 5.78
CA VAL A 217 15.97 -25.70 4.89
C VAL A 217 16.89 -25.90 3.68
N PHE A 218 17.37 -24.82 3.06
CA PHE A 218 18.35 -24.93 1.97
C PHE A 218 19.70 -25.47 2.46
N SER A 219 20.18 -25.03 3.63
CA SER A 219 21.45 -25.51 4.17
C SER A 219 21.42 -26.98 4.58
N ILE A 220 20.33 -27.48 5.18
CA ILE A 220 20.18 -28.91 5.50
C ILE A 220 20.04 -29.75 4.22
N ALA A 221 19.38 -29.23 3.18
CA ALA A 221 19.35 -29.86 1.87
C ALA A 221 20.75 -29.99 1.26
N LEU A 222 21.56 -28.93 1.33
CA LEU A 222 22.95 -28.96 0.89
C LEU A 222 23.81 -29.92 1.72
N LEU A 223 23.63 -29.97 3.05
CA LEU A 223 24.34 -30.91 3.91
C LEU A 223 24.02 -32.37 3.53
N GLN A 224 22.74 -32.71 3.40
CA GLN A 224 22.35 -34.06 2.99
C GLN A 224 22.86 -34.39 1.59
N SER A 225 22.84 -33.41 0.68
CA SER A 225 23.35 -33.54 -0.68
C SER A 225 24.87 -33.77 -0.70
N ALA A 226 25.62 -33.18 0.22
CA ALA A 226 27.04 -33.43 0.42
C ALA A 226 27.25 -34.88 0.87
N LEU A 227 26.55 -35.31 1.92
CA LEU A 227 26.63 -36.67 2.50
C LEU A 227 26.23 -37.77 1.51
N ASP A 228 25.30 -37.48 0.59
CA ASP A 228 24.83 -38.42 -0.44
C ASP A 228 25.73 -38.49 -1.69
N GLY A 229 26.79 -37.66 -1.77
CA GLY A 229 27.72 -37.59 -2.90
C GLY A 229 27.23 -36.76 -4.10
N PHE A 230 26.11 -36.03 -3.97
CA PHE A 230 25.56 -35.23 -5.06
C PHE A 230 26.35 -33.94 -5.33
N ILE A 231 26.93 -33.33 -4.29
CA ILE A 231 27.81 -32.16 -4.47
C ILE A 231 29.02 -32.57 -5.31
N PHE A 232 29.61 -33.71 -4.99
CA PHE A 232 30.72 -34.26 -5.77
C PHE A 232 30.29 -34.57 -7.21
N GLN A 233 29.18 -35.29 -7.41
CA GLN A 233 28.72 -35.68 -8.75
C GLN A 233 28.36 -34.48 -9.67
N TYR A 234 27.70 -33.45 -9.14
CA TYR A 234 27.08 -32.40 -9.98
C TYR A 234 27.66 -31.00 -9.82
N VAL A 235 28.31 -30.69 -8.70
CA VAL A 235 28.79 -29.32 -8.40
C VAL A 235 30.31 -29.24 -8.53
N PHE A 236 31.03 -30.21 -7.95
CA PHE A 236 32.49 -30.26 -7.95
C PHE A 236 33.01 -31.64 -8.42
N PRO A 237 32.74 -32.05 -9.68
CA PRO A 237 33.13 -33.39 -10.18
C PRO A 237 34.65 -33.60 -10.29
N ASN A 238 35.42 -32.52 -10.37
CA ASN A 238 36.88 -32.56 -10.41
C ASN A 238 37.50 -32.55 -9.00
N GLY A 239 36.68 -32.63 -7.94
CA GLY A 239 37.11 -32.50 -6.55
C GLY A 239 37.61 -31.09 -6.21
N GLY A 240 38.50 -31.03 -5.22
CA GLY A 240 39.23 -29.83 -4.81
C GLY A 240 38.70 -29.17 -3.54
N PHE A 241 39.34 -28.07 -3.15
CA PHE A 241 39.24 -27.46 -1.81
C PHE A 241 37.82 -27.34 -1.23
N PHE A 242 36.82 -26.99 -2.05
CA PHE A 242 35.43 -26.82 -1.60
C PHE A 242 34.67 -28.14 -1.49
N ASN A 243 35.02 -29.14 -2.28
CA ASN A 243 34.42 -30.47 -2.21
C ASN A 243 34.77 -31.13 -0.87
N ASP A 244 36.06 -31.18 -0.55
CA ASP A 244 36.61 -31.83 0.65
C ASP A 244 36.02 -31.21 1.93
N LYS A 245 35.63 -29.94 1.88
CA LYS A 245 35.07 -29.19 3.01
C LYS A 245 33.55 -29.04 2.97
N ALA A 246 32.89 -29.57 1.93
CA ALA A 246 31.47 -29.31 1.67
C ALA A 246 30.58 -29.77 2.83
N VAL A 247 30.84 -30.97 3.36
CA VAL A 247 30.07 -31.55 4.48
C VAL A 247 30.19 -30.65 5.72
N LEU A 248 31.40 -30.28 6.13
CA LEU A 248 31.61 -29.44 7.31
C LEU A 248 31.04 -28.03 7.15
N ILE A 249 31.30 -27.38 6.02
CA ILE A 249 30.81 -26.02 5.77
C ILE A 249 29.28 -25.99 5.81
N THR A 250 28.63 -26.92 5.11
CA THR A 250 27.17 -27.00 5.09
C THR A 250 26.60 -27.40 6.44
N ALA A 251 27.26 -28.26 7.22
CA ALA A 251 26.87 -28.62 8.59
C ALA A 251 26.91 -27.42 9.54
N LEU A 252 27.99 -26.62 9.50
CA LEU A 252 28.13 -25.43 10.33
C LEU A 252 27.07 -24.38 9.97
N ILE A 253 26.83 -24.13 8.68
CA ILE A 253 25.78 -23.21 8.22
C ILE A 253 24.41 -23.71 8.68
N THR A 254 24.12 -24.99 8.50
CA THR A 254 22.86 -25.61 8.94
C THR A 254 22.63 -25.42 10.43
N ASN A 255 23.66 -25.64 11.24
CA ASN A 255 23.57 -25.47 12.69
C ASN A 255 23.30 -24.02 13.09
N VAL A 256 23.98 -23.04 12.46
CA VAL A 256 23.73 -21.61 12.71
C VAL A 256 22.28 -21.26 12.42
N PHE A 257 21.76 -21.65 11.25
CA PHE A 257 20.43 -21.23 10.82
C PHE A 257 19.31 -21.97 11.53
N LEU A 258 19.50 -23.24 11.91
CA LEU A 258 18.59 -23.95 12.80
C LEU A 258 18.49 -23.21 14.14
N LEU A 259 19.63 -22.91 14.76
CA LEU A 259 19.67 -22.25 16.05
C LEU A 259 19.10 -20.81 15.99
N LYS A 260 19.40 -20.08 14.91
CA LYS A 260 18.83 -18.74 14.65
C LYS A 260 17.32 -18.76 14.44
N TYR A 261 16.83 -19.74 13.69
CA TYR A 261 15.41 -19.94 13.50
C TYR A 261 14.72 -20.21 14.85
N CYS A 262 15.20 -21.18 15.63
CA CYS A 262 14.63 -21.48 16.95
C CYS A 262 14.70 -20.28 17.91
N GLU A 263 15.85 -19.59 17.97
CA GLU A 263 16.06 -18.38 18.79
C GLU A 263 15.00 -17.31 18.51
N HIS A 264 14.76 -17.04 17.21
CA HIS A 264 13.87 -15.97 16.78
C HIS A 264 12.39 -16.39 16.83
N PHE A 265 12.07 -17.62 16.41
CA PHE A 265 10.72 -18.15 16.42
C PHE A 265 10.15 -18.23 17.85
N LEU A 266 10.96 -18.68 18.81
CA LEU A 266 10.60 -18.75 20.23
C LEU A 266 10.77 -17.42 20.98
N ASN A 267 11.23 -16.35 20.32
CA ASN A 267 11.53 -15.06 20.93
C ASN A 267 12.43 -15.16 22.18
N VAL A 268 13.46 -16.02 22.12
CA VAL A 268 14.33 -16.36 23.27
C VAL A 268 14.97 -15.12 23.88
N LYS A 269 15.36 -14.12 23.08
CA LYS A 269 15.95 -12.86 23.56
C LYS A 269 15.04 -12.12 24.57
N GLN A 270 13.74 -12.10 24.33
CA GLN A 270 12.78 -11.40 25.18
C GLN A 270 12.30 -12.30 26.33
N GLN A 271 12.08 -13.58 26.04
CA GLN A 271 11.45 -14.52 26.97
C GLN A 271 12.43 -15.19 27.94
N LEU A 272 13.66 -15.50 27.48
CA LEU A 272 14.69 -16.22 28.22
C LEU A 272 16.08 -15.60 27.97
N PRO A 273 16.37 -14.39 28.50
CA PRO A 273 17.61 -13.65 28.20
C PRO A 273 18.90 -14.37 28.63
N SER A 274 18.84 -15.27 29.63
CA SER A 274 19.99 -16.12 30.00
C SER A 274 20.33 -17.12 28.90
N PHE A 275 19.32 -17.78 28.32
CA PHE A 275 19.50 -18.72 27.20
C PHE A 275 20.02 -18.00 25.96
N TYR A 276 19.63 -16.75 25.73
CA TYR A 276 20.18 -15.94 24.65
C TYR A 276 21.70 -15.72 24.76
N LYS A 277 22.27 -15.65 25.99
CA LYS A 277 23.73 -15.59 26.17
C LYS A 277 24.40 -16.89 25.75
N TRP A 278 23.80 -18.05 26.06
CA TRP A 278 24.28 -19.35 25.60
C TRP A 278 24.25 -19.48 24.08
N HIS A 279 23.19 -19.01 23.42
CA HIS A 279 23.14 -18.97 21.95
C HIS A 279 24.33 -18.18 21.37
N LYS A 280 24.66 -17.02 21.95
CA LYS A 280 25.86 -16.25 21.54
C LYS A 280 27.17 -16.99 21.73
N ALA A 281 27.32 -17.74 22.82
CA ALA A 281 28.51 -18.56 23.05
C ALA A 281 28.64 -19.66 21.98
N VAL A 282 27.54 -20.37 21.68
CA VAL A 282 27.51 -21.37 20.60
C VAL A 282 27.84 -20.76 19.24
N TYR A 283 27.28 -19.58 18.90
CA TYR A 283 27.64 -18.90 17.64
C TYR A 283 29.12 -18.52 17.56
N ALA A 284 29.74 -18.14 18.68
CA ALA A 284 31.18 -17.84 18.70
C ALA A 284 32.01 -19.11 18.45
N VAL A 285 31.63 -20.24 19.05
CA VAL A 285 32.27 -21.54 18.78
C VAL A 285 32.12 -21.93 17.32
N ILE A 286 30.92 -21.78 16.73
CA ILE A 286 30.72 -22.05 15.30
C ILE A 286 31.61 -21.16 14.44
N GLY A 287 31.76 -19.88 14.78
CA GLY A 287 32.66 -18.97 14.07
C GLY A 287 34.12 -19.42 14.11
N ILE A 288 34.59 -19.91 15.26
CA ILE A 288 35.94 -20.48 15.41
C ILE A 288 36.08 -21.75 14.55
N LEU A 289 35.10 -22.65 14.60
CA LEU A 289 35.11 -23.88 13.78
C LEU A 289 35.13 -23.56 12.29
N PHE A 290 34.38 -22.55 11.85
CA PHE A 290 34.40 -22.11 10.46
C PHE A 290 35.78 -21.61 10.02
N LEU A 291 36.50 -20.91 10.90
CA LEU A 291 37.89 -20.52 10.64
C LEU A 291 38.81 -21.75 10.61
N MET A 292 38.67 -22.70 11.53
CA MET A 292 39.48 -23.93 11.55
C MET A 292 39.32 -24.72 10.26
N VAL A 293 38.11 -24.85 9.72
CA VAL A 293 37.87 -25.55 8.44
C VAL A 293 38.59 -24.88 7.26
N LEU A 294 38.86 -23.58 7.32
CA LEU A 294 39.47 -22.83 6.21
C LEU A 294 41.00 -22.67 6.31
N VAL A 295 41.62 -22.95 7.46
CA VAL A 295 43.04 -22.61 7.72
C VAL A 295 44.02 -23.69 7.29
N SER A 296 43.88 -24.93 7.78
CA SER A 296 44.78 -26.04 7.43
C SER A 296 44.09 -27.42 7.54
N GLU A 297 44.70 -28.43 6.91
CA GLU A 297 44.22 -29.82 6.95
C GLU A 297 44.30 -30.42 8.37
N GLU A 298 45.36 -30.13 9.13
CA GLU A 298 45.45 -30.57 10.54
C GLU A 298 44.33 -30.00 11.42
N THR A 299 43.95 -28.73 11.20
CA THR A 299 42.84 -28.11 11.94
C THR A 299 41.48 -28.68 11.52
N MET A 300 41.37 -29.22 10.31
CA MET A 300 40.16 -29.83 9.78
C MET A 300 39.86 -31.18 10.47
N ALA A 301 40.89 -32.02 10.66
CA ALA A 301 40.75 -33.28 11.41
C ALA A 301 40.20 -33.06 12.84
N LEU A 302 40.61 -31.98 13.51
CA LEU A 302 40.06 -31.58 14.81
C LEU A 302 38.66 -30.94 14.69
N ALA A 303 38.36 -30.26 13.59
CA ALA A 303 37.09 -29.57 13.38
C ALA A 303 35.91 -30.55 13.24
N TYR A 304 36.10 -31.75 12.68
CA TYR A 304 35.06 -32.78 12.56
C TYR A 304 34.40 -33.18 13.90
N PRO A 305 35.13 -33.75 14.87
CA PRO A 305 34.54 -34.14 16.14
C PRO A 305 34.01 -32.93 16.92
N LEU A 306 34.69 -31.78 16.86
CA LEU A 306 34.23 -30.57 17.54
C LEU A 306 32.94 -29.99 16.93
N SER A 307 32.78 -30.06 15.61
CA SER A 307 31.55 -29.65 14.92
C SER A 307 30.37 -30.53 15.34
N ASN A 308 30.57 -31.84 15.42
CA ASN A 308 29.56 -32.79 15.90
C ASN A 308 29.17 -32.53 17.37
N VAL A 309 30.15 -32.30 18.26
CA VAL A 309 29.90 -31.92 19.67
C VAL A 309 29.12 -30.61 19.74
N ASN A 310 29.51 -29.61 18.96
CA ASN A 310 28.82 -28.32 18.92
C ASN A 310 27.40 -28.43 18.35
N GLY A 311 27.16 -29.29 17.36
CA GLY A 311 25.83 -29.65 16.87
C GLY A 311 24.96 -30.26 17.97
N LEU A 312 25.51 -31.21 18.73
CA LEU A 312 24.82 -31.82 19.88
C LEU A 312 24.49 -30.78 20.97
N LEU A 313 25.43 -29.90 21.31
CA LEU A 313 25.20 -28.80 22.26
C LEU A 313 24.09 -27.85 21.77
N SER A 314 24.04 -27.58 20.47
CA SER A 314 23.00 -26.76 19.86
C SER A 314 21.62 -27.42 19.98
N LEU A 315 21.54 -28.73 19.76
CA LEU A 315 20.32 -29.51 19.93
C LEU A 315 19.85 -29.55 21.39
N ILE A 316 20.76 -29.79 22.34
CA ILE A 316 20.49 -29.74 23.78
C ILE A 316 19.99 -28.35 24.18
N LEU A 317 20.58 -27.29 23.64
CA LEU A 317 20.17 -25.92 23.91
C LEU A 317 18.74 -25.65 23.41
N ILE A 318 18.37 -26.15 22.22
CA ILE A 318 16.99 -26.05 21.69
C ILE A 318 16.02 -26.82 22.60
N LEU A 319 16.33 -28.08 22.95
CA LEU A 319 15.48 -28.92 23.78
C LEU A 319 15.26 -28.34 25.17
N THR A 320 16.33 -27.88 25.82
CA THR A 320 16.25 -27.22 27.13
C THR A 320 15.48 -25.90 27.06
N THR A 321 15.62 -25.13 25.98
CA THR A 321 14.81 -23.92 25.76
C THR A 321 13.33 -24.26 25.69
N VAL A 322 12.94 -25.23 24.85
CA VAL A 322 11.53 -25.68 24.72
C VAL A 322 11.00 -26.20 26.05
N PHE A 323 11.78 -27.03 26.75
CA PHE A 323 11.42 -27.57 28.06
C PHE A 323 11.18 -26.48 29.10
N VAL A 324 12.10 -25.52 29.23
CA VAL A 324 11.99 -24.41 30.19
C VAL A 324 10.79 -23.52 29.86
N MET A 325 10.53 -23.24 28.58
CA MET A 325 9.36 -22.46 28.17
C MET A 325 8.06 -23.17 28.54
N ARG A 326 7.96 -24.48 28.31
CA ARG A 326 6.80 -25.29 28.71
C ARG A 326 6.63 -25.34 30.24
N TYR A 327 7.72 -25.54 30.98
CA TYR A 327 7.71 -25.55 32.44
C TYR A 327 7.22 -24.22 33.01
N LYS A 328 7.64 -23.10 32.42
CA LYS A 328 7.19 -21.74 32.77
C LYS A 328 5.81 -21.37 32.20
N ARG A 329 5.07 -22.33 31.63
CA ARG A 329 3.74 -22.13 31.00
C ARG A 329 3.71 -21.05 29.91
N MET A 330 4.81 -20.86 29.21
CA MET A 330 4.89 -19.98 28.04
C MET A 330 4.31 -20.72 26.82
N SER A 331 3.64 -19.99 25.92
CA SER A 331 3.06 -20.59 24.73
C SER A 331 4.15 -21.00 23.75
N VAL A 332 4.24 -22.32 23.51
CA VAL A 332 5.05 -22.90 22.44
C VAL A 332 4.08 -23.61 21.51
N ASP A 333 4.25 -23.43 20.21
CA ASP A 333 3.44 -24.12 19.23
C ASP A 333 3.68 -25.65 19.30
N VAL A 334 2.60 -26.42 19.20
CA VAL A 334 2.67 -27.88 19.36
C VAL A 334 3.42 -28.52 18.20
N PHE A 335 3.17 -28.07 16.97
CA PHE A 335 3.85 -28.60 15.79
C PHE A 335 5.34 -28.25 15.80
N PHE A 336 5.72 -27.10 16.36
CA PHE A 336 7.15 -26.81 16.60
C PHE A 336 7.80 -27.89 17.48
N SER A 337 7.15 -28.25 18.59
CA SER A 337 7.68 -29.25 19.53
C SER A 337 7.78 -30.64 18.88
N ILE A 338 6.78 -31.02 18.09
CA ILE A 338 6.76 -32.28 17.33
C ILE A 338 7.85 -32.30 16.25
N GLY A 339 8.06 -31.19 15.55
CA GLY A 339 9.11 -31.08 14.54
C GLY A 339 10.50 -31.33 15.14
N ILE A 340 10.83 -30.64 16.24
CA ILE A 340 12.10 -30.85 16.95
C ILE A 340 12.23 -32.30 17.46
N PHE A 341 11.14 -32.93 17.91
CA PHE A 341 11.16 -34.34 18.30
C PHE A 341 11.57 -35.26 17.13
N PHE A 342 11.01 -35.07 15.93
CA PHE A 342 11.39 -35.87 14.76
C PHE A 342 12.84 -35.63 14.32
N LEU A 343 13.33 -34.40 14.40
CA LEU A 343 14.74 -34.10 14.15
C LEU A 343 15.65 -34.88 15.11
N VAL A 344 15.37 -34.82 16.41
CA VAL A 344 16.15 -35.54 17.44
C VAL A 344 16.10 -37.05 17.21
N PHE A 345 14.90 -37.60 16.96
CA PHE A 345 14.72 -39.03 16.76
C PHE A 345 15.46 -39.53 15.51
N GLY A 346 15.39 -38.79 14.40
CA GLY A 346 16.11 -39.12 13.17
C GLY A 346 17.63 -39.03 13.35
N LEU A 347 18.13 -38.00 14.03
CA LEU A 347 19.55 -37.86 14.33
C LEU A 347 20.05 -38.98 15.26
N LEU A 348 19.27 -39.34 16.28
CA LEU A 348 19.59 -40.46 17.16
C LEU A 348 19.68 -41.78 16.39
N GLY A 349 18.74 -42.05 15.49
CA GLY A 349 18.78 -43.22 14.61
C GLY A 349 20.03 -43.25 13.72
N PHE A 350 20.43 -42.10 13.19
CA PHE A 350 21.63 -41.96 12.36
C PHE A 350 22.91 -42.22 13.15
N VAL A 351 23.04 -41.62 14.33
CA VAL A 351 24.19 -41.85 15.23
C VAL A 351 24.27 -43.32 15.63
N MET A 352 23.14 -43.93 16.01
CA MET A 352 23.12 -45.35 16.39
C MET A 352 23.46 -46.28 15.23
N ASN A 353 23.07 -45.95 14.00
CA ASN A 353 23.47 -46.72 12.81
C ASN A 353 24.96 -46.58 12.50
N ASN A 354 25.53 -45.38 12.64
CA ASN A 354 26.96 -45.13 12.44
C ASN A 354 27.84 -45.75 13.53
N LEU A 355 27.31 -46.01 14.72
CA LEU A 355 28.01 -46.75 15.79
C LEU A 355 27.77 -48.26 15.71
N SER A 356 27.21 -48.76 14.60
CA SER A 356 26.86 -50.17 14.38
C SER A 356 25.91 -50.76 15.45
N LEU A 357 25.17 -49.93 16.18
CA LEU A 357 24.20 -50.36 17.21
C LEU A 357 22.84 -50.75 16.64
N LEU A 358 22.55 -50.32 15.41
CA LEU A 358 21.33 -50.65 14.68
C LEU A 358 21.65 -51.37 13.36
N PRO A 359 20.79 -52.30 12.92
CA PRO A 359 20.99 -53.00 11.65
C PRO A 359 21.02 -52.01 10.49
N ASN A 360 21.89 -52.25 9.51
CA ASN A 360 21.99 -51.39 8.33
C ASN A 360 20.89 -51.72 7.32
N ASN A 361 19.82 -50.94 7.31
CA ASN A 361 18.71 -51.12 6.38
C ASN A 361 18.26 -49.77 5.84
N PHE A 362 17.32 -49.81 4.89
CA PHE A 362 16.81 -48.61 4.24
C PHE A 362 16.32 -47.54 5.24
N TYR A 363 15.69 -47.93 6.35
CA TYR A 363 15.13 -46.98 7.32
C TYR A 363 16.20 -46.39 8.25
N THR A 364 17.13 -47.21 8.73
CA THR A 364 18.21 -46.76 9.64
C THR A 364 19.23 -45.91 8.89
N LEU A 365 19.59 -46.30 7.67
CA LEU A 365 20.48 -45.53 6.77
C LEU A 365 19.89 -44.15 6.44
N ASN A 366 18.57 -44.08 6.25
CA ASN A 366 17.87 -42.83 5.91
C ASN A 366 17.17 -42.16 7.11
N SER A 367 17.50 -42.57 8.34
CA SER A 367 16.84 -42.09 9.56
C SER A 367 16.92 -40.57 9.73
N ALA A 368 18.10 -39.97 9.46
CA ALA A 368 18.27 -38.51 9.46
C ALA A 368 17.38 -37.81 8.41
N LYS A 369 17.18 -38.41 7.24
CA LYS A 369 16.31 -37.87 6.17
C LYS A 369 14.83 -37.95 6.55
N PHE A 370 14.41 -39.05 7.18
CA PHE A 370 13.06 -39.13 7.75
C PHE A 370 12.85 -38.09 8.85
N GLY A 371 13.80 -37.97 9.79
CA GLY A 371 13.72 -36.98 10.88
C GLY A 371 13.61 -35.55 10.37
N THR A 372 14.51 -35.14 9.49
CA THR A 372 14.52 -33.79 8.87
C THR A 372 13.30 -33.56 7.96
N GLY A 373 12.86 -34.57 7.20
CA GLY A 373 11.66 -34.47 6.36
C GLY A 373 10.40 -34.24 7.20
N PHE A 374 10.19 -35.02 8.25
CA PHE A 374 9.06 -34.82 9.18
C PHE A 374 9.19 -33.51 9.96
N GLU A 375 10.39 -33.16 10.41
CA GLU A 375 10.67 -31.87 11.05
C GLU A 375 10.21 -30.72 10.14
N VAL A 376 10.62 -30.71 8.87
CA VAL A 376 10.24 -29.66 7.92
C VAL A 376 8.73 -29.59 7.74
N ILE A 377 8.03 -30.72 7.65
CA ILE A 377 6.55 -30.75 7.56
C ILE A 377 5.92 -30.09 8.81
N PHE A 378 6.36 -30.48 10.00
CA PHE A 378 5.78 -29.98 11.25
C PHE A 378 6.17 -28.53 11.56
N LEU A 379 7.40 -28.12 11.29
CA LEU A 379 7.80 -26.72 11.37
C LEU A 379 7.05 -25.87 10.34
N SER A 380 6.73 -26.42 9.17
CA SER A 380 5.90 -25.74 8.18
C SER A 380 4.46 -25.51 8.66
N LEU A 381 3.87 -26.49 9.36
CA LEU A 381 2.56 -26.32 10.02
C LEU A 381 2.64 -25.26 11.14
N SER A 382 3.72 -25.25 11.91
CA SER A 382 3.98 -24.24 12.93
C SER A 382 4.09 -22.82 12.33
N MET A 383 4.79 -22.70 11.20
CA MET A 383 4.89 -21.46 10.45
C MET A 383 3.55 -21.01 9.86
N THR A 384 2.66 -21.95 9.51
CA THR A 384 1.31 -21.61 9.05
C THR A 384 0.51 -20.91 10.16
N ASN A 385 0.65 -21.36 11.42
CA ASN A 385 0.06 -20.67 12.57
C ASN A 385 0.67 -19.28 12.77
N LEU A 386 1.99 -19.13 12.57
CA LEU A 386 2.66 -17.84 12.62
C LEU A 386 2.15 -16.89 11.51
N ILE A 387 1.99 -17.38 10.28
CA ILE A 387 1.43 -16.62 9.15
C ILE A 387 0.03 -16.12 9.50
N ARG A 388 -0.83 -17.00 10.03
CA ARG A 388 -2.19 -16.64 10.45
C ARG A 388 -2.18 -15.55 11.51
N LYS A 389 -1.33 -15.69 12.54
CA LYS A 389 -1.18 -14.68 13.59
C LYS A 389 -0.73 -13.33 13.03
N LEU A 390 0.33 -13.31 12.22
CA LEU A 390 0.87 -12.07 11.64
C LEU A 390 -0.13 -11.37 10.71
N ARG A 391 -0.95 -12.13 9.97
CA ARG A 391 -2.02 -11.55 9.16
C ARG A 391 -3.12 -10.90 10.02
N MET A 392 -3.59 -11.60 11.05
CA MET A 392 -4.60 -11.05 11.97
C MET A 392 -4.09 -9.79 12.70
N ASP A 393 -2.84 -9.79 13.16
CA ASP A 393 -2.23 -8.61 13.80
C ASP A 393 -2.12 -7.42 12.82
N LYS A 394 -1.86 -7.70 11.54
CA LYS A 394 -1.82 -6.67 10.48
C LYS A 394 -3.20 -6.12 10.14
N GLU A 395 -4.20 -6.99 10.00
CA GLU A 395 -5.59 -6.62 9.70
C GLU A 395 -6.17 -5.73 10.82
N THR A 396 -6.02 -6.15 12.08
CA THR A 396 -6.48 -5.36 13.25
C THR A 396 -5.78 -3.99 13.33
N SER A 397 -4.47 -3.94 13.07
CA SER A 397 -3.75 -2.65 13.03
C SER A 397 -4.22 -1.74 11.89
N GLN A 398 -4.59 -2.30 10.74
CA GLN A 398 -5.13 -1.53 9.61
C GLN A 398 -6.53 -1.00 9.92
N GLU A 399 -7.39 -1.83 10.53
CA GLU A 399 -8.73 -1.45 10.95
C GLU A 399 -8.70 -0.29 11.97
N VAL A 400 -7.85 -0.37 12.99
CA VAL A 400 -7.67 0.72 13.98
C VAL A 400 -7.17 2.00 13.32
N THR A 401 -6.29 1.89 12.31
CA THR A 401 -5.78 3.07 11.59
C THR A 401 -6.88 3.70 10.73
N LEU A 402 -7.71 2.88 10.09
CA LEU A 402 -8.85 3.33 9.30
C LEU A 402 -9.89 4.02 10.17
N GLN A 403 -10.29 3.40 11.29
CA GLN A 403 -11.24 3.99 12.24
C GLN A 403 -10.77 5.36 12.73
N LYS A 404 -9.50 5.50 13.12
CA LYS A 404 -8.96 6.81 13.52
C LYS A 404 -9.00 7.85 12.40
N SER A 405 -8.76 7.43 11.16
CA SER A 405 -8.85 8.32 10.01
C SER A 405 -10.30 8.76 9.75
N GLU A 406 -11.25 7.84 9.89
CA GLU A 406 -12.68 8.13 9.74
C GLU A 406 -13.19 9.06 10.83
N GLU A 407 -12.84 8.81 12.10
CA GLU A 407 -13.18 9.67 13.24
C GLU A 407 -12.67 11.10 13.04
N VAL A 408 -11.40 11.26 12.63
CA VAL A 408 -10.81 12.57 12.34
C VAL A 408 -11.55 13.27 11.20
N SER A 409 -11.93 12.54 10.15
CA SER A 409 -12.69 13.08 9.02
C SER A 409 -14.09 13.55 9.43
N GLN A 410 -14.79 12.74 10.23
CA GLN A 410 -16.12 13.06 10.76
C GLN A 410 -16.06 14.28 11.69
N LEU A 411 -15.07 14.35 12.58
CA LEU A 411 -14.86 15.52 13.45
C LEU A 411 -14.56 16.78 12.66
N LYS A 412 -13.73 16.71 11.60
CA LYS A 412 -13.47 17.84 10.70
C LYS A 412 -14.77 18.34 10.06
N THR A 413 -15.59 17.43 9.55
CA THR A 413 -16.88 17.74 8.92
C THR A 413 -17.87 18.37 9.91
N TYR A 414 -18.03 17.76 11.08
CA TYR A 414 -18.91 18.24 12.14
C TYR A 414 -18.49 19.63 12.62
N PHE A 415 -17.18 19.84 12.85
CA PHE A 415 -16.65 21.13 13.27
C PHE A 415 -16.94 22.23 12.25
N MET A 416 -16.71 21.99 10.95
CA MET A 416 -16.92 23.00 9.92
C MET A 416 -18.41 23.37 9.73
N SER A 417 -19.29 22.37 9.68
CA SER A 417 -20.74 22.61 9.50
C SER A 417 -21.35 23.34 10.69
N ASN A 418 -21.02 22.92 11.92
CA ASN A 418 -21.63 23.50 13.12
C ASN A 418 -21.02 24.85 13.50
N MET A 419 -19.71 25.03 13.38
CA MET A 419 -19.09 26.32 13.68
C MET A 419 -19.65 27.43 12.80
N SER A 420 -19.98 27.16 11.54
CA SER A 420 -20.57 28.20 10.69
C SER A 420 -21.93 28.69 11.21
N HIS A 421 -22.82 27.79 11.63
CA HIS A 421 -24.13 28.18 12.17
C HIS A 421 -24.01 28.89 13.53
N GLU A 422 -23.13 28.38 14.39
CA GLU A 422 -22.85 28.96 15.72
C GLU A 422 -22.18 30.34 15.62
N LEU A 423 -21.39 30.59 14.58
CA LEU A 423 -20.79 31.91 14.34
C LEU A 423 -21.77 32.87 13.66
N ARG A 424 -22.62 32.41 12.73
CA ARG A 424 -23.57 33.28 12.00
C ARG A 424 -24.58 33.96 12.93
N THR A 425 -25.06 33.24 13.94
CA THR A 425 -26.09 33.71 14.88
C THR A 425 -25.68 34.95 15.70
N PRO A 426 -24.55 34.94 16.45
CA PRO A 426 -24.11 36.13 17.19
C PRO A 426 -23.71 37.28 16.27
N ILE A 427 -23.16 37.00 15.07
CA ILE A 427 -22.78 38.06 14.13
C ILE A 427 -24.01 38.79 13.61
N ASN A 428 -25.07 38.07 13.25
CA ASN A 428 -26.33 38.67 12.83
C ASN A 428 -26.98 39.50 13.94
N ALA A 429 -26.85 39.09 15.21
CA ALA A 429 -27.32 39.88 16.34
C ALA A 429 -26.50 41.18 16.52
N ILE A 430 -25.16 41.10 16.43
CA ILE A 430 -24.28 42.27 16.44
C ILE A 430 -24.61 43.21 15.27
N MET A 431 -24.89 42.65 14.09
CA MET A 431 -25.29 43.40 12.90
C MET A 431 -26.60 44.15 13.13
N GLY A 432 -27.63 43.46 13.64
CA GLY A 432 -28.94 44.08 13.89
C GLY A 432 -28.87 45.20 14.93
N ILE A 433 -28.04 45.05 15.97
CA ILE A 433 -27.79 46.13 16.95
C ILE A 433 -27.09 47.31 16.27
N ALA A 434 -26.05 47.05 15.47
CA ALA A 434 -25.34 48.11 14.75
C ALA A 434 -26.26 48.85 13.76
N GLU A 435 -27.10 48.13 13.01
CA GLU A 435 -28.06 48.71 12.06
C GLU A 435 -29.14 49.53 12.77
N THR A 436 -29.66 49.03 13.89
CA THR A 436 -30.65 49.76 14.71
C THR A 436 -30.05 51.08 15.20
N GLN A 437 -28.82 51.09 15.71
CA GLN A 437 -28.14 52.30 16.18
C GLN A 437 -27.74 53.25 15.04
N LEU A 438 -27.45 52.72 13.85
CA LEU A 438 -27.21 53.54 12.64
C LEU A 438 -28.49 54.19 12.11
N SER A 439 -29.65 53.60 12.40
CA SER A 439 -30.98 54.09 11.99
C SER A 439 -31.63 55.05 12.99
N SER A 440 -31.20 55.06 14.26
CA SER A 440 -31.64 56.03 15.27
C SER A 440 -30.87 57.36 15.16
N ASP A 441 -31.58 58.48 15.27
CA ASP A 441 -31.08 59.86 15.06
C ASP A 441 -30.18 60.40 16.22
N SER A 442 -29.63 59.53 17.06
CA SER A 442 -28.85 59.93 18.24
C SER A 442 -27.36 60.11 17.92
N GLU A 443 -26.89 61.35 18.07
CA GLU A 443 -25.50 61.83 18.07
C GLU A 443 -24.52 61.27 17.03
N LYS A 444 -24.09 62.16 16.11
CA LYS A 444 -23.01 61.96 15.12
C LYS A 444 -21.69 61.40 15.70
N HIS A 445 -21.51 61.39 17.02
CA HIS A 445 -20.28 60.98 17.70
C HIS A 445 -20.00 59.46 17.66
N HIS A 446 -21.03 58.60 17.57
CA HIS A 446 -20.85 57.13 17.61
C HIS A 446 -21.14 56.40 16.29
N ARG A 447 -21.68 57.09 15.28
CA ARG A 447 -22.02 56.52 13.97
C ARG A 447 -20.84 55.79 13.32
N LYS A 448 -19.65 56.38 13.37
CA LYS A 448 -18.42 55.78 12.81
C LYS A 448 -18.06 54.45 13.48
N ASN A 449 -18.30 54.31 14.79
CA ASN A 449 -18.02 53.07 15.51
C ASN A 449 -19.00 51.96 15.13
N TYR A 450 -20.29 52.28 14.96
CA TYR A 450 -21.29 51.31 14.49
C TYR A 450 -21.07 50.91 13.03
N GLU A 451 -20.61 51.82 12.16
CA GLU A 451 -20.18 51.48 10.79
C GLU A 451 -18.98 50.53 10.79
N ILE A 452 -18.00 50.75 11.68
CA ILE A 452 -16.85 49.84 11.83
C ILE A 452 -17.31 48.45 12.28
N ILE A 453 -18.20 48.36 13.29
CA ILE A 453 -18.74 47.09 13.79
C ILE A 453 -19.52 46.37 12.68
N LYS A 454 -20.37 47.10 11.93
CA LYS A 454 -21.12 46.54 10.81
C LYS A 454 -20.20 45.94 9.75
N ASN A 455 -19.19 46.71 9.32
CA ASN A 455 -18.25 46.27 8.29
C ASN A 455 -17.38 45.10 8.76
N ALA A 456 -16.97 45.09 10.02
CA ALA A 456 -16.24 43.96 10.62
C ALA A 456 -17.09 42.67 10.66
N SER A 457 -18.36 42.79 11.04
CA SER A 457 -19.32 41.68 11.03
C SER A 457 -19.59 41.14 9.62
N LEU A 458 -19.73 42.02 8.62
CA LEU A 458 -19.93 41.62 7.21
C LEU A 458 -18.69 40.89 6.68
N SER A 459 -17.50 41.38 7.00
CA SER A 459 -16.25 40.73 6.61
C SER A 459 -16.08 39.35 7.27
N LEU A 460 -16.49 39.20 8.54
CA LEU A 460 -16.44 37.91 9.24
C LEU A 460 -17.42 36.89 8.62
N LEU A 461 -18.64 37.32 8.29
CA LEU A 461 -19.62 36.46 7.59
C LEU A 461 -19.11 36.02 6.22
N SER A 462 -18.50 36.92 5.46
CA SER A 462 -17.87 36.59 4.18
C SER A 462 -16.79 35.52 4.35
N ASN A 463 -15.89 35.69 5.33
CA ASN A 463 -14.84 34.72 5.61
C ASN A 463 -15.38 33.34 6.02
N ILE A 464 -16.49 33.29 6.76
CA ILE A 464 -17.15 32.04 7.14
C ILE A 464 -17.76 31.36 5.91
N ASN A 465 -18.43 32.13 5.04
CA ASN A 465 -18.99 31.61 3.80
C ASN A 465 -17.89 31.08 2.86
N ASP A 466 -16.74 31.75 2.78
CA ASP A 466 -15.58 31.26 2.01
C ASP A 466 -15.05 29.93 2.55
N ILE A 467 -15.02 29.73 3.87
CA ILE A 467 -14.64 28.44 4.47
C ILE A 467 -15.66 27.35 4.11
N LEU A 468 -16.96 27.67 4.15
CA LEU A 468 -18.01 26.71 3.79
C LEU A 468 -17.97 26.34 2.31
N ASP A 469 -17.78 27.33 1.43
CA ASP A 469 -17.64 27.09 0.00
C ASP A 469 -16.42 26.20 -0.27
N PHE A 470 -15.31 26.44 0.43
CA PHE A 470 -14.12 25.58 0.35
C PHE A 470 -14.40 24.14 0.82
N ASP A 471 -15.15 23.95 1.91
CA ASP A 471 -15.53 22.61 2.40
C ASP A 471 -16.42 21.86 1.39
N LYS A 472 -17.40 22.55 0.78
CA LYS A 472 -18.23 21.98 -0.29
C LYS A 472 -17.41 21.64 -1.53
N ILE A 473 -16.39 22.45 -1.83
CA ILE A 473 -15.44 22.20 -2.91
C ILE A 473 -14.61 20.94 -2.63
N GLU A 474 -14.01 20.78 -1.44
CA GLU A 474 -13.22 19.58 -1.08
C GLU A 474 -14.03 18.28 -1.19
N LYS A 475 -15.35 18.36 -0.94
CA LYS A 475 -16.28 17.22 -1.01
C LYS A 475 -16.89 16.97 -2.38
N ASN A 476 -16.58 17.79 -3.40
CA ASN A 476 -17.23 17.78 -4.71
C ASN A 476 -18.77 17.96 -4.64
N GLU A 477 -19.27 18.69 -3.63
CA GLU A 477 -20.71 18.91 -3.41
C GLU A 477 -21.20 20.26 -3.97
N LEU A 478 -20.29 21.12 -4.46
CA LEU A 478 -20.65 22.43 -5.02
C LEU A 478 -21.30 22.28 -6.40
N GLN A 479 -22.59 22.62 -6.50
CA GLN A 479 -23.36 22.63 -7.75
C GLN A 479 -23.74 24.07 -8.13
N LEU A 480 -23.65 24.39 -9.43
CA LEU A 480 -24.03 25.71 -9.98
C LEU A 480 -25.55 25.80 -10.14
N GLN A 481 -26.13 26.92 -9.70
CA GLN A 481 -27.54 27.25 -9.90
C GLN A 481 -27.68 28.18 -11.09
N ILE A 482 -27.92 27.61 -12.28
CA ILE A 482 -27.94 28.37 -13.53
C ILE A 482 -29.27 29.10 -13.71
N GLU A 483 -29.22 30.42 -13.90
CA GLU A 483 -30.38 31.28 -14.14
C GLU A 483 -30.14 32.30 -15.28
N GLU A 484 -31.22 32.95 -15.75
CA GLU A 484 -31.11 34.05 -16.72
C GLU A 484 -30.63 35.33 -16.04
N PHE A 485 -29.49 35.84 -16.49
CA PHE A 485 -28.78 36.93 -15.82
C PHE A 485 -28.31 37.99 -16.82
N ASN A 486 -28.38 39.26 -16.43
CA ASN A 486 -27.86 40.38 -17.20
C ASN A 486 -26.47 40.81 -16.66
N PRO A 487 -25.37 40.39 -17.30
CA PRO A 487 -24.02 40.66 -16.79
C PRO A 487 -23.66 42.15 -16.85
N SER A 488 -24.18 42.88 -17.84
CA SER A 488 -23.89 44.29 -18.04
C SER A 488 -24.32 45.15 -16.85
N ILE A 489 -25.50 44.88 -16.26
CA ILE A 489 -25.99 45.63 -15.10
C ILE A 489 -25.10 45.34 -13.88
N ALA A 490 -24.88 44.07 -13.57
CA ALA A 490 -24.11 43.66 -12.40
C ALA A 490 -22.66 44.14 -12.47
N LEU A 491 -22.00 44.02 -13.62
CA LEU A 491 -20.61 44.44 -13.79
C LEU A 491 -20.45 45.96 -13.68
N ASN A 492 -21.41 46.75 -14.18
CA ASN A 492 -21.41 48.20 -13.98
C ASN A 492 -21.58 48.56 -12.49
N GLN A 493 -22.44 47.85 -11.76
CA GLN A 493 -22.60 48.04 -10.31
C GLN A 493 -21.33 47.68 -9.54
N ILE A 494 -20.73 46.52 -9.83
CA ILE A 494 -19.48 46.06 -9.20
C ILE A 494 -18.36 47.06 -9.47
N SER A 495 -18.19 47.48 -10.73
CA SER A 495 -17.21 48.47 -11.15
C SER A 495 -17.39 49.80 -10.41
N ASN A 496 -18.62 50.33 -10.32
CA ASN A 496 -18.90 51.57 -9.60
C ASN A 496 -18.58 51.48 -8.10
N ASN A 497 -18.89 50.34 -7.47
CA ASN A 497 -18.58 50.11 -6.05
C ASN A 497 -17.06 50.08 -5.81
N TRP A 498 -16.31 49.34 -6.64
CA TRP A 498 -14.85 49.26 -6.52
C TRP A 498 -14.14 50.56 -6.92
N LYS A 499 -14.71 51.32 -7.85
CA LYS A 499 -14.24 52.67 -8.18
C LYS A 499 -14.29 53.56 -6.94
N LEU A 500 -15.42 53.57 -6.23
CA LEU A 500 -15.59 54.37 -5.01
C LEU A 500 -14.62 53.95 -3.90
N GLU A 501 -14.37 52.64 -3.73
CA GLU A 501 -13.37 52.14 -2.76
C GLU A 501 -11.92 52.45 -3.18
N ALA A 502 -11.59 52.35 -4.46
CA ALA A 502 -10.29 52.72 -5.00
C ALA A 502 -10.01 54.22 -4.83
N GLU A 503 -10.99 55.06 -5.13
CA GLU A 503 -10.91 56.52 -4.97
C GLU A 503 -10.73 56.94 -3.50
N LYS A 504 -11.39 56.25 -2.55
CA LYS A 504 -11.15 56.46 -1.10
C LYS A 504 -9.70 56.20 -0.69
N LYS A 505 -9.02 55.28 -1.38
CA LYS A 505 -7.59 54.97 -1.20
C LYS A 505 -6.67 55.89 -2.01
N GLY A 506 -7.20 56.76 -2.87
CA GLY A 506 -6.41 57.61 -3.77
C GLY A 506 -5.88 56.90 -5.03
N LEU A 507 -6.47 55.75 -5.41
CA LEU A 507 -6.09 54.99 -6.60
C LEU A 507 -6.88 55.47 -7.83
N THR A 508 -6.25 55.40 -9.01
CA THR A 508 -6.96 55.62 -10.28
C THR A 508 -7.64 54.33 -10.72
N TYR A 509 -8.95 54.37 -10.98
CA TYR A 509 -9.72 53.20 -11.42
C TYR A 509 -10.26 53.41 -12.85
N GLN A 510 -9.94 52.46 -13.74
CA GLN A 510 -10.40 52.48 -15.13
C GLN A 510 -11.21 51.22 -15.44
N PHE A 511 -12.41 51.41 -15.98
CA PHE A 511 -13.28 50.32 -16.42
C PHE A 511 -13.59 50.45 -17.90
N GLU A 512 -13.29 49.39 -18.66
CA GLU A 512 -13.59 49.28 -20.09
C GLU A 512 -14.44 48.04 -20.34
N MET A 513 -15.55 48.21 -21.05
CA MET A 513 -16.50 47.16 -21.36
C MET A 513 -16.87 47.24 -22.85
N ASP A 514 -16.77 46.13 -23.58
CA ASP A 514 -17.19 46.07 -24.98
C ASP A 514 -18.70 46.33 -25.14
N TYR A 515 -19.07 47.08 -26.19
CA TYR A 515 -20.47 47.44 -26.48
C TYR A 515 -21.34 46.25 -26.95
N GLU A 516 -20.73 45.10 -27.27
CA GLU A 516 -21.41 43.92 -27.84
C GLU A 516 -21.71 42.82 -26.80
N ILE A 517 -21.70 43.14 -25.50
CA ILE A 517 -22.01 42.15 -24.47
C ILE A 517 -23.49 41.76 -24.53
N PRO A 518 -23.82 40.45 -24.56
CA PRO A 518 -25.19 39.98 -24.54
C PRO A 518 -25.99 40.46 -23.33
N ALA A 519 -27.24 40.87 -23.56
CA ALA A 519 -28.12 41.36 -22.51
C ALA A 519 -28.54 40.28 -21.50
N VAL A 520 -28.63 39.02 -21.94
CA VAL A 520 -29.03 37.90 -21.08
C VAL A 520 -28.16 36.68 -21.37
N VAL A 521 -27.54 36.14 -20.32
CA VAL A 521 -26.75 34.90 -20.34
C VAL A 521 -27.28 33.92 -19.30
N LYS A 522 -27.06 32.62 -19.50
CA LYS A 522 -27.30 31.61 -18.48
C LYS A 522 -26.06 31.41 -17.63
N VAL A 523 -26.14 31.76 -16.36
CA VAL A 523 -25.03 31.63 -15.41
C VAL A 523 -25.57 31.58 -13.98
N ASP A 524 -24.80 31.04 -13.05
CA ASP A 524 -25.03 31.25 -11.63
C ASP A 524 -24.55 32.66 -11.26
N SER A 525 -25.50 33.57 -11.01
CA SER A 525 -25.22 34.99 -10.83
C SER A 525 -24.37 35.25 -9.58
N GLU A 526 -24.63 34.55 -8.47
CA GLU A 526 -23.90 34.71 -7.22
C GLU A 526 -22.44 34.30 -7.40
N ARG A 527 -22.19 33.12 -7.99
CA ARG A 527 -20.83 32.61 -8.22
C ARG A 527 -20.08 33.43 -9.26
N PHE A 528 -20.78 33.90 -10.29
CA PHE A 528 -20.22 34.81 -11.29
C PHE A 528 -19.74 36.13 -10.65
N VAL A 529 -20.58 36.75 -9.83
CA VAL A 529 -20.25 37.99 -9.11
C VAL A 529 -19.13 37.75 -8.09
N GLN A 530 -19.12 36.59 -7.42
CA GLN A 530 -18.07 36.19 -6.46
C GLN A 530 -16.69 36.11 -7.11
N ILE A 531 -16.58 35.53 -8.31
CA ILE A 531 -15.31 35.45 -9.06
C ILE A 531 -14.71 36.85 -9.23
N ILE A 532 -15.51 37.80 -9.72
CA ILE A 532 -15.05 39.14 -10.06
C ILE A 532 -14.71 39.95 -8.80
N ASN A 533 -15.56 39.89 -7.77
CA ASN A 533 -15.32 40.59 -6.51
C ASN A 533 -14.06 40.11 -5.79
N ASN A 534 -13.76 38.80 -5.80
CA ASN A 534 -12.57 38.26 -5.16
C ASN A 534 -11.28 38.78 -5.81
N VAL A 535 -11.27 38.92 -7.14
CA VAL A 535 -10.08 39.39 -7.88
C VAL A 535 -9.94 40.91 -7.80
N LEU A 536 -11.01 41.68 -8.03
CA LEU A 536 -11.01 43.14 -7.88
C LEU A 536 -10.68 43.57 -6.44
N GLY A 537 -11.23 42.86 -5.45
CA GLY A 537 -10.93 43.13 -4.05
C GLY A 537 -9.48 42.92 -3.70
N ASN A 538 -8.83 41.88 -4.25
CA ASN A 538 -7.39 41.70 -4.10
C ASN A 538 -6.61 42.82 -4.79
N ALA A 539 -6.95 43.19 -6.02
CA ALA A 539 -6.28 44.27 -6.77
C ALA A 539 -6.31 45.61 -6.00
N VAL A 540 -7.47 46.03 -5.49
CA VAL A 540 -7.60 47.27 -4.69
C VAL A 540 -6.94 47.14 -3.32
N LYS A 541 -6.96 45.97 -2.71
CA LYS A 541 -6.36 45.72 -1.39
C LYS A 541 -4.83 45.81 -1.42
N PHE A 542 -4.19 45.21 -2.42
CA PHE A 542 -2.73 45.09 -2.53
C PHE A 542 -2.07 46.23 -3.31
N THR A 543 -2.87 47.17 -3.82
CA THR A 543 -2.38 48.42 -4.40
C THR A 543 -2.52 49.54 -3.37
N ASN A 544 -1.40 50.20 -3.06
CA ASN A 544 -1.37 51.36 -2.15
C ASN A 544 -1.40 52.67 -2.92
N GLU A 545 -0.65 52.74 -4.03
CA GLU A 545 -0.56 53.90 -4.93
C GLU A 545 -0.57 53.41 -6.38
N GLY A 546 -1.10 54.21 -7.30
CA GLY A 546 -1.16 53.88 -8.74
C GLY A 546 -2.58 53.62 -9.25
N SER A 547 -2.77 52.57 -10.06
CA SER A 547 -4.02 52.32 -10.77
C SER A 547 -4.48 50.86 -10.77
N VAL A 548 -5.80 50.67 -10.82
CA VAL A 548 -6.45 49.39 -11.10
C VAL A 548 -7.27 49.52 -12.38
N VAL A 549 -7.05 48.60 -13.31
CA VAL A 549 -7.69 48.56 -14.62
C VAL A 549 -8.53 47.29 -14.72
N PHE A 550 -9.81 47.44 -15.03
CA PHE A 550 -10.72 46.34 -15.28
C PHE A 550 -11.23 46.41 -16.72
N LYS A 551 -10.96 45.38 -17.51
CA LYS A 551 -11.41 45.28 -18.90
C LYS A 551 -12.24 44.02 -19.10
N LEU A 552 -13.34 44.15 -19.83
CA LEU A 552 -14.15 43.03 -20.27
C LEU A 552 -14.27 43.02 -21.80
N ARG A 553 -13.90 41.89 -22.39
CA ARG A 553 -14.18 41.58 -23.80
C ARG A 553 -15.12 40.39 -23.93
N CYS A 554 -16.08 40.46 -24.84
CA CYS A 554 -16.93 39.32 -25.19
C CYS A 554 -16.62 38.92 -26.63
N THR A 555 -16.23 37.66 -26.83
CA THR A 555 -16.00 37.12 -28.18
C THR A 555 -17.04 36.03 -28.48
N PRO A 556 -17.91 36.22 -29.48
CA PRO A 556 -18.88 35.21 -29.87
C PRO A 556 -18.19 33.91 -30.27
N GLN A 557 -18.70 32.77 -29.81
CA GLN A 557 -18.21 31.44 -30.17
C GLN A 557 -19.19 30.75 -31.13
N PRO A 558 -18.73 29.81 -31.98
CA PRO A 558 -19.58 29.15 -32.98
C PRO A 558 -20.74 28.32 -32.41
N ASN A 559 -20.67 27.95 -31.13
CA ASN A 559 -21.59 27.05 -30.44
C ASN A 559 -22.76 27.75 -29.74
N GLY A 560 -23.00 29.04 -30.01
CA GLY A 560 -24.04 29.82 -29.33
C GLY A 560 -23.63 30.34 -27.94
N GLN A 561 -22.38 30.14 -27.53
CA GLN A 561 -21.80 30.76 -26.33
C GLN A 561 -21.06 32.05 -26.68
N CYS A 562 -20.86 32.94 -25.71
CA CYS A 562 -19.86 34.00 -25.78
C CYS A 562 -18.76 33.70 -24.77
N ARG A 563 -17.50 33.87 -25.17
CA ARG A 563 -16.37 33.83 -24.24
C ARG A 563 -16.21 35.21 -23.63
N PHE A 564 -16.47 35.30 -22.33
CA PHE A 564 -16.25 36.49 -21.51
C PHE A 564 -14.82 36.47 -20.99
N SER A 565 -13.98 37.38 -21.50
CA SER A 565 -12.59 37.52 -21.10
C SER A 565 -12.44 38.75 -20.21
N PHE A 566 -12.24 38.50 -18.92
CA PHE A 566 -11.97 39.51 -17.90
C PHE A 566 -10.46 39.69 -17.75
N HIS A 567 -10.02 40.93 -17.79
CA HIS A 567 -8.65 41.32 -17.52
C HIS A 567 -8.62 42.35 -16.40
N ILE A 568 -8.05 41.98 -15.27
CA ILE A 568 -7.90 42.83 -14.09
C ILE A 568 -6.41 43.03 -13.86
N ALA A 569 -5.94 44.27 -13.98
CA ALA A 569 -4.55 44.64 -13.81
C ALA A 569 -4.40 45.69 -12.69
N ASP A 570 -3.41 45.52 -11.84
CA ASP A 570 -3.04 46.47 -10.79
C ASP A 570 -1.56 46.81 -10.83
N THR A 571 -1.20 48.00 -10.34
CA THR A 571 0.21 48.45 -10.22
C THR A 571 0.74 48.28 -8.80
N GLY A 572 0.22 47.31 -8.05
CA GLY A 572 0.54 47.07 -6.65
C GLY A 572 1.90 46.40 -6.40
N ILE A 573 2.03 45.77 -5.24
CA ILE A 573 3.30 45.17 -4.77
C ILE A 573 3.82 44.01 -5.64
N GLY A 574 2.96 43.40 -6.46
CA GLY A 574 3.28 42.21 -7.24
C GLY A 574 3.66 40.98 -6.38
N MET A 575 4.08 39.90 -7.05
CA MET A 575 4.44 38.62 -6.41
C MET A 575 5.80 38.11 -6.87
N LYS A 576 6.51 37.42 -5.96
CA LYS A 576 7.72 36.63 -6.27
C LYS A 576 7.37 35.35 -7.01
N ASP A 577 8.30 34.81 -7.80
CA ASP A 577 8.10 33.57 -8.58
C ASP A 577 7.73 32.35 -7.72
N GLU A 578 8.25 32.26 -6.50
CA GLU A 578 7.88 31.19 -5.56
C GLU A 578 6.41 31.32 -5.11
N MET A 579 5.94 32.53 -4.81
CA MET A 579 4.54 32.75 -4.42
C MET A 579 3.57 32.54 -5.57
N LYS A 580 3.98 32.87 -6.81
CA LYS A 580 3.16 32.68 -8.02
C LYS A 580 2.73 31.22 -8.21
N LYS A 581 3.59 30.26 -7.86
CA LYS A 581 3.29 28.81 -7.95
C LYS A 581 2.23 28.35 -6.96
N HIS A 582 2.13 29.03 -5.82
CA HIS A 582 1.28 28.65 -4.70
C HIS A 582 0.10 29.61 -4.48
N VAL A 583 -0.13 30.55 -5.40
CA VAL A 583 -1.17 31.60 -5.26
C VAL A 583 -2.60 31.03 -5.23
N PHE A 584 -2.79 29.85 -5.80
CA PHE A 584 -4.07 29.13 -5.80
C PHE A 584 -4.15 28.05 -4.71
N ASP A 585 -3.10 27.83 -3.91
CA ASP A 585 -3.10 26.84 -2.84
C ASP A 585 -3.89 27.34 -1.63
N SER A 586 -4.70 26.46 -1.03
CA SER A 586 -5.51 26.76 0.15
C SER A 586 -4.64 27.18 1.34
N PHE A 587 -5.07 28.21 2.07
CA PHE A 587 -4.41 28.71 3.28
C PHE A 587 -2.95 29.18 3.09
N SER A 588 -2.54 29.50 1.86
CA SER A 588 -1.18 29.99 1.55
C SER A 588 -0.76 31.21 2.40
N GLN A 589 -1.70 32.10 2.72
CA GLN A 589 -1.47 33.28 3.57
C GLN A 589 -1.14 32.95 5.04
N MET A 590 -1.46 31.75 5.55
CA MET A 590 -1.14 31.34 6.92
C MET A 590 0.30 30.83 7.08
N ARG A 591 0.97 30.49 5.97
CA ARG A 591 2.34 29.91 5.95
C ARG A 591 3.46 30.96 5.92
N LEU A 592 3.14 32.24 5.71
CA LEU A 592 4.13 33.31 5.49
C LEU A 592 4.21 34.27 6.69
N ASP A 593 5.41 34.75 7.01
CA ASP A 593 5.73 35.62 8.17
C ASP A 593 5.09 37.04 8.13
N HIS A 594 4.33 37.38 7.09
CA HIS A 594 3.66 38.68 6.92
C HIS A 594 2.26 38.73 7.55
N LYS A 595 2.10 38.20 8.77
CA LYS A 595 0.80 38.11 9.50
C LYS A 595 0.11 39.44 9.82
N ARG A 596 0.79 40.60 9.70
CA ARG A 596 0.32 41.87 10.30
C ARG A 596 -0.14 42.96 9.34
N GLN A 597 0.13 42.86 8.03
CA GLN A 597 -0.16 43.97 7.10
C GLN A 597 -1.37 43.75 6.18
N PHE A 598 -1.75 42.50 5.88
CA PHE A 598 -2.85 42.20 4.96
C PHE A 598 -3.71 41.05 5.51
N GLY A 599 -4.83 41.36 6.18
CA GLY A 599 -5.72 40.36 6.79
C GLY A 599 -6.53 39.54 5.76
N GLY A 600 -6.78 38.25 6.02
CA GLY A 600 -7.56 37.33 5.17
C GLY A 600 -7.19 35.85 5.41
N ILE A 601 -8.06 34.90 5.05
CA ILE A 601 -7.83 33.45 5.26
C ILE A 601 -7.01 32.83 4.10
N GLY A 602 -6.94 33.51 2.96
CA GLY A 602 -6.21 33.04 1.78
C GLY A 602 -6.96 31.99 0.95
N LEU A 603 -8.29 31.94 1.03
CA LEU A 603 -9.14 31.01 0.25
C LEU A 603 -9.70 31.61 -1.04
N GLY A 604 -9.76 32.94 -1.15
CA GLY A 604 -10.47 33.62 -2.25
C GLY A 604 -10.02 33.21 -3.66
N LEU A 605 -8.70 33.16 -3.93
CA LEU A 605 -8.20 32.75 -5.26
C LEU A 605 -8.33 31.24 -5.50
N THR A 606 -8.25 30.41 -4.46
CA THR A 606 -8.52 28.97 -4.55
C THR A 606 -9.97 28.70 -4.96
N ILE A 607 -10.91 29.42 -4.34
CA ILE A 607 -12.35 29.37 -4.68
C ILE A 607 -12.55 29.86 -6.12
N VAL A 608 -11.96 30.99 -6.51
CA VAL A 608 -12.04 31.52 -7.88
C VAL A 608 -11.59 30.46 -8.90
N ARG A 609 -10.45 29.79 -8.65
CA ARG A 609 -9.96 28.75 -9.56
C ARG A 609 -10.96 27.61 -9.73
N HIS A 610 -11.50 27.08 -8.63
CA HIS A 610 -12.49 26.00 -8.71
C HIS A 610 -13.80 26.45 -9.37
N LEU A 611 -14.29 27.66 -9.09
CA LEU A 611 -15.48 28.19 -9.75
C LEU A 611 -15.26 28.36 -11.26
N VAL A 612 -14.10 28.89 -11.68
CA VAL A 612 -13.74 29.01 -13.09
C VAL A 612 -13.68 27.62 -13.76
N GLU A 613 -13.10 26.61 -13.10
CA GLU A 613 -13.07 25.22 -13.58
C GLU A 613 -14.50 24.62 -13.69
N LEU A 614 -15.39 24.90 -12.73
CA LEU A 614 -16.81 24.50 -12.77
C LEU A 614 -17.59 25.19 -13.91
N PHE A 615 -17.26 26.43 -14.24
CA PHE A 615 -17.77 27.13 -15.42
C PHE A 615 -17.08 26.69 -16.73
N HIS A 616 -16.20 25.69 -16.69
CA HIS A 616 -15.40 25.23 -17.84
C HIS A 616 -14.52 26.33 -18.46
N GLY A 617 -14.11 27.29 -17.64
CA GLY A 617 -13.25 28.41 -18.00
C GLY A 617 -11.77 28.18 -17.72
N ASN A 618 -10.99 29.24 -17.87
CA ASN A 618 -9.57 29.23 -17.52
C ASN A 618 -9.17 30.51 -16.77
N ILE A 619 -8.23 30.39 -15.84
CA ILE A 619 -7.67 31.52 -15.11
C ILE A 619 -6.14 31.51 -15.20
N LYS A 620 -5.55 32.68 -15.46
CA LYS A 620 -4.10 32.89 -15.54
C LYS A 620 -3.72 34.12 -14.73
N VAL A 621 -2.60 34.05 -14.02
CA VAL A 621 -2.04 35.17 -13.26
C VAL A 621 -0.62 35.44 -13.73
N GLU A 622 -0.35 36.70 -14.08
CA GLU A 622 0.98 37.23 -14.39
C GLU A 622 1.30 38.31 -13.36
N SER A 623 2.48 38.28 -12.76
CA SER A 623 2.83 39.22 -11.69
C SER A 623 4.34 39.28 -11.58
N LYS A 624 4.84 40.47 -11.20
CA LYS A 624 6.26 40.69 -10.94
C LYS A 624 6.41 41.64 -9.77
N GLU A 625 7.28 41.28 -8.83
CA GLU A 625 7.51 42.05 -7.60
C GLU A 625 7.83 43.52 -7.92
N GLY A 626 7.06 44.43 -7.30
CA GLY A 626 7.12 45.88 -7.48
C GLY A 626 6.54 46.44 -8.79
N GLN A 627 6.01 45.60 -9.69
CA GLN A 627 5.43 46.02 -10.97
C GLN A 627 3.92 45.76 -11.08
N GLY A 628 3.32 45.11 -10.08
CA GLY A 628 1.89 44.82 -10.05
C GLY A 628 1.51 43.40 -10.48
N THR A 629 0.21 43.17 -10.66
CA THR A 629 -0.38 41.87 -11.01
C THR A 629 -1.45 42.01 -12.08
N GLU A 630 -1.45 41.10 -13.03
CA GLU A 630 -2.46 40.94 -14.08
C GLU A 630 -3.14 39.57 -13.94
N VAL A 631 -4.46 39.57 -13.87
CA VAL A 631 -5.30 38.37 -13.78
C VAL A 631 -6.21 38.31 -15.01
N PHE A 632 -6.14 37.18 -15.71
CA PHE A 632 -6.94 36.87 -16.89
C PHE A 632 -7.90 35.75 -16.55
N ILE A 633 -9.20 35.96 -16.78
CA ILE A 633 -10.25 34.96 -16.56
C ILE A 633 -11.07 34.84 -17.82
N ASP A 634 -11.26 33.62 -18.30
CA ASP A 634 -12.06 33.29 -19.47
C ASP A 634 -13.22 32.39 -19.07
N LEU A 635 -14.46 32.85 -19.27
CA LEU A 635 -15.67 32.08 -18.99
C LEU A 635 -16.49 31.87 -20.27
N PRO A 636 -16.77 30.62 -20.67
CA PRO A 636 -17.72 30.33 -21.74
C PRO A 636 -19.16 30.36 -21.21
N LEU A 637 -19.95 31.35 -21.61
CA LEU A 637 -21.34 31.51 -21.15
C LEU A 637 -22.34 31.35 -22.30
N GLU A 638 -23.45 30.65 -22.05
CA GLU A 638 -24.54 30.48 -23.02
C GLU A 638 -25.37 31.77 -23.13
N VAL A 639 -25.61 32.22 -24.36
CA VAL A 639 -26.34 33.47 -24.65
C VAL A 639 -27.81 33.17 -24.96
N VAL A 640 -28.72 33.81 -24.22
CA VAL A 640 -30.17 33.64 -24.42
C VAL A 640 -30.73 34.68 -25.39
N SER A 641 -30.26 35.92 -25.31
CA SER A 641 -30.73 37.03 -26.15
C SER A 641 -29.59 37.94 -26.60
N LYS A 642 -29.52 38.19 -27.90
CA LYS A 642 -28.56 39.10 -28.56
C LYS A 642 -29.01 40.57 -28.59
N GLN A 643 -30.05 40.98 -27.85
CA GLN A 643 -30.49 42.38 -27.91
C GLN A 643 -29.40 43.34 -27.40
N ILE A 644 -28.84 44.10 -28.33
CA ILE A 644 -27.91 45.20 -28.11
C ILE A 644 -28.73 46.36 -27.51
N TYR A 645 -28.40 46.83 -26.31
CA TYR A 645 -28.94 48.09 -25.82
C TYR A 645 -28.33 49.24 -26.63
N PRO A 646 -29.12 50.06 -27.36
CA PRO A 646 -28.67 51.36 -27.79
C PRO A 646 -28.50 52.23 -26.54
N GLY A 647 -27.36 52.92 -26.44
CA GLY A 647 -27.05 53.79 -25.31
C GLY A 647 -28.06 54.91 -25.08
N LYS A 648 -27.98 55.47 -23.87
CA LYS A 648 -28.83 56.47 -23.21
C LYS A 648 -30.16 55.95 -22.67
N ILE A 649 -30.18 55.80 -21.34
CA ILE A 649 -31.39 56.02 -20.54
C ILE A 649 -31.85 57.45 -20.87
N SER A 650 -32.87 57.58 -21.73
CA SER A 650 -33.62 58.82 -21.81
C SER A 650 -34.28 59.01 -20.46
N GLU A 651 -34.00 60.14 -19.81
CA GLU A 651 -34.83 60.64 -18.73
C GLU A 651 -36.30 60.56 -19.17
N LEU A 652 -37.14 59.94 -18.34
CA LEU A 652 -38.59 59.92 -18.53
C LEU A 652 -39.08 61.38 -18.59
N PRO A 653 -39.95 61.75 -19.54
CA PRO A 653 -40.46 63.10 -19.63
C PRO A 653 -41.24 63.46 -18.37
N LYS A 654 -40.84 64.53 -17.67
CA LYS A 654 -41.63 65.21 -16.63
C LYS A 654 -42.81 65.95 -17.26
N SER A 655 -43.71 65.26 -17.96
CA SER A 655 -44.98 65.83 -18.43
C SER A 655 -46.13 65.21 -17.66
N SER A 656 -46.77 66.03 -16.82
CA SER A 656 -48.06 65.84 -16.14
C SER A 656 -48.62 64.42 -16.12
N PHE A 657 -48.14 63.59 -15.21
CA PHE A 657 -48.80 62.32 -14.88
C PHE A 657 -50.17 62.64 -14.25
N PRO A 658 -51.29 62.06 -14.73
CA PRO A 658 -52.61 62.36 -14.18
C PRO A 658 -52.71 61.87 -12.73
N GLU A 659 -53.59 62.52 -11.95
CA GLU A 659 -53.91 62.06 -10.60
C GLU A 659 -54.32 60.59 -10.66
N THR A 660 -53.65 59.77 -9.86
CA THR A 660 -53.84 58.32 -9.82
C THR A 660 -54.18 57.90 -8.41
N HIS A 661 -55.35 57.30 -8.23
CA HIS A 661 -55.81 56.78 -6.95
C HIS A 661 -55.50 55.29 -6.80
N ILE A 662 -54.64 54.92 -5.85
CA ILE A 662 -54.12 53.55 -5.68
C ILE A 662 -54.71 52.88 -4.45
N LEU A 663 -55.20 51.65 -4.59
CA LEU A 663 -55.54 50.80 -3.46
C LEU A 663 -54.34 49.92 -3.10
N VAL A 664 -53.84 50.04 -1.88
CA VAL A 664 -52.77 49.18 -1.34
C VAL A 664 -53.38 48.15 -0.39
N VAL A 665 -53.19 46.87 -0.70
CA VAL A 665 -53.71 45.74 0.06
C VAL A 665 -52.52 44.99 0.66
N GLU A 666 -52.28 45.15 1.96
CA GLU A 666 -51.10 44.63 2.66
C GLU A 666 -51.46 44.42 4.14
N ASP A 667 -51.25 43.23 4.69
CA ASP A 667 -51.61 42.88 6.07
C ASP A 667 -50.56 43.33 7.10
N ASN A 668 -49.29 43.40 6.70
CA ASN A 668 -48.19 43.75 7.60
C ASN A 668 -48.05 45.28 7.78
N LEU A 669 -48.19 45.74 9.03
CA LEU A 669 -48.10 47.16 9.39
C LEU A 669 -46.77 47.83 8.97
N LEU A 670 -45.65 47.10 9.00
CA LEU A 670 -44.34 47.64 8.59
C LEU A 670 -44.28 47.86 7.08
N ASN A 671 -44.79 46.90 6.30
CA ASN A 671 -44.86 47.02 4.84
C ASN A 671 -45.84 48.13 4.42
N GLN A 672 -46.97 48.27 5.13
CA GLN A 672 -47.87 49.42 4.95
C GLN A 672 -47.15 50.76 5.18
N MET A 673 -46.30 50.86 6.21
CA MET A 673 -45.50 52.08 6.46
C MET A 673 -44.49 52.34 5.32
N VAL A 674 -43.84 51.30 4.80
CA VAL A 674 -42.94 51.41 3.65
C VAL A 674 -43.70 51.92 2.42
N MET A 675 -44.84 51.31 2.09
CA MET A 675 -45.68 51.74 0.96
C MET A 675 -46.18 53.17 1.12
N LYS A 676 -46.63 53.55 2.32
CA LYS A 676 -47.00 54.94 2.66
C LYS A 676 -45.86 55.93 2.41
N LYS A 677 -44.63 55.58 2.80
CA LYS A 677 -43.45 56.43 2.60
C LYS A 677 -43.01 56.51 1.13
N LEU A 678 -43.13 55.41 0.39
CA LEU A 678 -42.78 55.37 -1.03
C LEU A 678 -43.76 56.16 -1.89
N LEU A 679 -45.07 55.98 -1.67
CA LEU A 679 -46.13 56.64 -2.44
C LEU A 679 -46.39 58.08 -1.97
N GLY A 680 -46.32 58.36 -0.67
CA GLY A 680 -46.62 59.67 -0.08
C GLY A 680 -45.65 60.80 -0.46
N ASN A 681 -44.51 60.48 -1.08
CA ASN A 681 -43.57 61.46 -1.60
C ASN A 681 -43.87 61.92 -3.04
N SER A 682 -44.98 61.48 -3.63
CA SER A 682 -45.37 61.77 -5.02
C SER A 682 -46.57 62.74 -5.07
N GLN A 683 -46.45 63.85 -5.80
CA GLN A 683 -47.46 64.93 -5.82
C GLN A 683 -48.79 64.56 -6.49
N ASN A 684 -48.82 63.54 -7.36
CA ASN A 684 -49.99 63.18 -8.19
C ASN A 684 -50.55 61.78 -7.88
N ILE A 685 -50.23 61.23 -6.70
CA ILE A 685 -50.73 59.92 -6.26
C ILE A 685 -51.47 60.09 -4.94
N SER A 686 -52.74 59.69 -4.92
CA SER A 686 -53.51 59.48 -3.69
C SER A 686 -53.68 57.97 -3.49
N PHE A 687 -53.80 57.51 -2.25
CA PHE A 687 -53.93 56.08 -1.99
C PHE A 687 -54.71 55.76 -0.72
N ALA A 688 -55.37 54.60 -0.73
CA ALA A 688 -55.99 53.99 0.45
C ALA A 688 -55.23 52.71 0.81
N VAL A 689 -55.21 52.35 2.09
CA VAL A 689 -54.56 51.12 2.57
C VAL A 689 -55.56 50.27 3.32
N VAL A 690 -55.65 48.99 2.96
CA VAL A 690 -56.48 47.98 3.61
C VAL A 690 -55.62 46.75 3.93
N ASP A 691 -56.05 45.94 4.90
CA ASP A 691 -55.22 44.91 5.53
C ASP A 691 -55.51 43.46 5.09
N ASN A 692 -56.42 43.23 4.14
CA ASN A 692 -56.69 41.92 3.54
C ASN A 692 -57.54 42.03 2.27
N GLY A 693 -57.64 40.92 1.52
CA GLY A 693 -58.41 40.83 0.27
C GLY A 693 -59.89 41.15 0.43
N GLN A 694 -60.53 40.72 1.52
CA GLN A 694 -61.97 40.95 1.76
C GLN A 694 -62.26 42.46 1.90
N LYS A 695 -61.42 43.20 2.64
CA LYS A 695 -61.53 44.65 2.75
C LYS A 695 -61.17 45.35 1.44
N ALA A 696 -60.32 44.77 0.59
CA ALA A 696 -60.08 45.30 -0.74
C ALA A 696 -61.36 45.26 -1.59
N ILE A 697 -62.12 44.16 -1.56
CA ILE A 697 -63.42 44.06 -2.23
C ILE A 697 -64.43 45.08 -1.67
N GLU A 698 -64.47 45.28 -0.35
CA GLU A 698 -65.33 46.30 0.26
C GLU A 698 -64.94 47.73 -0.11
N ALA A 699 -63.63 48.01 -0.24
CA ALA A 699 -63.12 49.30 -0.67
C ALA A 699 -63.48 49.59 -2.13
N LEU A 700 -63.33 48.60 -3.02
CA LEU A 700 -63.68 48.70 -4.44
C LEU A 700 -65.19 48.93 -4.67
N LYS A 701 -66.05 48.51 -3.74
CA LYS A 701 -67.50 48.82 -3.79
C LYS A 701 -67.84 50.25 -3.37
N LYS A 702 -66.94 50.91 -2.63
CA LYS A 702 -67.19 52.22 -2.00
C LYS A 702 -66.52 53.36 -2.76
N ASP A 703 -65.41 53.10 -3.44
CA ASP A 703 -64.60 54.12 -4.11
C ASP A 703 -63.99 53.57 -5.42
N VAL A 704 -63.56 54.49 -6.29
CA VAL A 704 -62.98 54.17 -7.60
C VAL A 704 -61.46 54.29 -7.52
N TYR A 705 -60.77 53.22 -7.90
CA TYR A 705 -59.30 53.17 -7.91
C TYR A 705 -58.79 52.95 -9.33
N ASP A 706 -57.63 53.54 -9.61
CA ASP A 706 -56.97 53.45 -10.91
C ASP A 706 -55.99 52.29 -11.00
N LEU A 707 -55.52 51.78 -9.84
CA LEU A 707 -54.55 50.69 -9.75
C LEU A 707 -54.62 50.04 -8.36
N ILE A 708 -54.38 48.74 -8.29
CA ILE A 708 -54.31 47.98 -7.04
C ILE A 708 -52.91 47.40 -6.86
N LEU A 709 -52.28 47.68 -5.72
CA LEU A 709 -51.08 46.98 -5.24
C LEU A 709 -51.55 45.88 -4.28
N MET A 710 -51.40 44.62 -4.67
CA MET A 710 -51.99 43.47 -3.97
C MET A 710 -50.89 42.57 -3.40
N ASP A 711 -50.82 42.42 -2.08
CA ASP A 711 -50.05 41.32 -1.50
C ASP A 711 -50.72 39.97 -1.82
N LEU A 712 -49.91 38.93 -2.06
CA LEU A 712 -50.40 37.59 -2.38
C LEU A 712 -50.79 36.80 -1.13
N GLN A 713 -50.08 37.01 -0.02
CA GLN A 713 -50.26 36.20 1.20
C GLN A 713 -50.80 37.07 2.33
N MET A 714 -52.11 37.01 2.54
CA MET A 714 -52.80 37.76 3.58
C MET A 714 -53.84 36.89 4.29
N PRO A 715 -54.14 37.13 5.58
CA PRO A 715 -55.20 36.42 6.29
C PRO A 715 -56.60 36.81 5.78
N ILE A 716 -57.60 35.98 6.11
CA ILE A 716 -59.04 36.13 5.76
C ILE A 716 -59.34 35.88 4.28
N MET A 717 -58.68 36.61 3.37
CA MET A 717 -58.76 36.41 1.92
C MET A 717 -57.44 36.83 1.32
N ASP A 718 -56.81 35.91 0.61
CA ASP A 718 -55.49 36.11 0.02
C ASP A 718 -55.58 36.91 -1.31
N GLY A 719 -54.42 37.30 -1.85
CA GLY A 719 -54.38 38.12 -3.06
C GLY A 719 -54.84 37.39 -4.32
N TYR A 720 -54.76 36.06 -4.34
CA TYR A 720 -55.22 35.24 -5.46
C TYR A 720 -56.75 35.20 -5.49
N GLU A 721 -57.37 34.83 -4.38
CA GLU A 721 -58.83 34.78 -4.21
C GLU A 721 -59.46 36.17 -4.46
N ALA A 722 -58.85 37.23 -3.93
CA ALA A 722 -59.31 38.60 -4.17
C ALA A 722 -59.27 38.97 -5.66
N THR A 723 -58.22 38.55 -6.38
CA THR A 723 -58.09 38.83 -7.82
C THR A 723 -59.11 38.08 -8.65
N GLU A 724 -59.35 36.80 -8.34
CA GLU A 724 -60.40 36.01 -9.02
C GLU A 724 -61.79 36.65 -8.86
N ILE A 725 -62.09 37.18 -7.67
CA ILE A 725 -63.36 37.89 -7.41
C ILE A 725 -63.44 39.21 -8.20
N ILE A 726 -62.34 39.97 -8.26
CA ILE A 726 -62.26 41.23 -9.01
C ILE A 726 -62.45 40.95 -10.51
N ARG A 727 -61.77 39.93 -11.04
CA ARG A 727 -61.83 39.57 -12.47
C ARG A 727 -63.09 38.80 -12.86
N GLY A 728 -63.78 38.15 -11.92
CA GLY A 728 -64.98 37.35 -12.14
C GLY A 728 -66.24 38.14 -12.53
N GLY A 729 -66.16 39.47 -12.69
CA GLY A 729 -67.26 40.32 -13.17
C GLY A 729 -68.35 40.63 -12.12
N PHE A 730 -68.31 40.01 -10.94
CA PHE A 730 -69.30 40.19 -9.87
C PHE A 730 -69.35 41.60 -9.27
N LEU A 731 -68.31 42.41 -9.50
CA LEU A 731 -68.20 43.80 -9.04
C LEU A 731 -68.49 44.83 -10.15
N GLY A 732 -68.82 44.38 -11.37
CA GLY A 732 -69.01 45.23 -12.55
C GLY A 732 -67.76 45.35 -13.42
N ASP A 733 -67.96 45.48 -14.73
CA ASP A 733 -66.89 45.41 -15.74
C ASP A 733 -65.81 46.49 -15.54
N THR A 734 -66.19 47.68 -15.05
CA THR A 734 -65.26 48.78 -14.76
C THR A 734 -64.25 48.43 -13.67
N ILE A 735 -64.68 47.73 -12.61
CA ILE A 735 -63.79 47.28 -11.52
C ILE A 735 -62.95 46.10 -11.97
N GLY A 736 -63.53 45.20 -12.77
CA GLY A 736 -62.83 44.08 -13.37
C GLY A 736 -61.68 44.49 -14.29
N GLY A 737 -61.72 45.70 -14.85
CA GLY A 737 -60.66 46.27 -15.70
C GLY A 737 -59.52 46.97 -14.96
N ILE A 738 -59.59 47.17 -13.63
CA ILE A 738 -58.56 47.91 -12.88
C ILE A 738 -57.24 47.10 -12.88
N PRO A 739 -56.09 47.70 -13.25
CA PRO A 739 -54.79 47.03 -13.20
C PRO A 739 -54.41 46.58 -11.79
N ILE A 740 -54.00 45.32 -11.64
CA ILE A 740 -53.51 44.75 -10.38
C ILE A 740 -52.02 44.44 -10.52
N ILE A 741 -51.20 44.97 -9.62
CA ILE A 741 -49.77 44.63 -9.49
C ILE A 741 -49.58 43.81 -8.22
N ALA A 742 -49.12 42.57 -8.36
CA ALA A 742 -48.76 41.71 -7.24
C ALA A 742 -47.52 42.24 -6.51
N VAL A 743 -47.53 42.23 -5.18
CA VAL A 743 -46.36 42.55 -4.35
C VAL A 743 -46.06 41.35 -3.45
N THR A 744 -45.02 40.58 -3.77
CA THR A 744 -44.75 39.28 -3.11
C THR A 744 -43.34 39.21 -2.54
N ALA A 745 -43.14 38.40 -1.49
CA ALA A 745 -41.80 38.06 -1.00
C ALA A 745 -41.13 36.94 -1.83
N ASP A 746 -41.90 36.28 -2.70
CA ASP A 746 -41.46 35.13 -3.50
C ASP A 746 -41.06 35.57 -4.93
N ALA A 747 -39.82 35.25 -5.32
CA ALA A 747 -39.25 35.58 -6.62
C ALA A 747 -39.31 34.42 -7.64
N LEU A 748 -39.89 33.27 -7.27
CA LEU A 748 -39.93 32.07 -8.11
C LEU A 748 -40.74 32.30 -9.41
N GLN A 749 -40.26 31.70 -10.50
CA GLN A 749 -40.86 31.80 -11.84
C GLN A 749 -42.30 31.26 -11.87
N GLU A 750 -42.60 30.25 -11.05
CA GLU A 750 -43.93 29.65 -10.91
C GLU A 750 -44.96 30.65 -10.35
N THR A 751 -44.55 31.45 -9.35
CA THR A 751 -45.38 32.51 -8.75
C THR A 751 -45.68 33.61 -9.76
N ARG A 752 -44.69 33.99 -10.59
CA ARG A 752 -44.89 34.95 -11.69
C ARG A 752 -45.91 34.46 -12.72
N GLN A 753 -45.82 33.20 -13.13
CA GLN A 753 -46.73 32.63 -14.12
C GLN A 753 -48.16 32.60 -13.57
N ARG A 754 -48.31 32.15 -12.33
CA ARG A 754 -49.61 32.02 -11.64
C ARG A 754 -50.34 33.36 -11.48
N VAL A 755 -49.66 34.44 -11.09
CA VAL A 755 -50.31 35.74 -10.91
C VAL A 755 -50.83 36.34 -12.22
N LEU A 756 -50.11 36.12 -13.32
CA LEU A 756 -50.54 36.57 -14.66
C LEU A 756 -51.73 35.75 -15.17
N GLU A 757 -51.73 34.43 -14.96
CA GLU A 757 -52.83 33.54 -15.37
C GLU A 757 -54.15 33.87 -14.65
N ILE A 758 -54.08 34.27 -13.39
CA ILE A 758 -55.25 34.67 -12.57
C ILE A 758 -55.76 36.08 -12.94
N GLY A 759 -55.05 36.80 -13.82
CA GLY A 759 -55.48 38.07 -14.39
C GLY A 759 -54.90 39.31 -13.72
N MET A 760 -53.81 39.19 -12.95
CA MET A 760 -53.00 40.35 -12.55
C MET A 760 -52.18 40.86 -13.74
N ASN A 761 -51.89 42.16 -13.76
CA ASN A 761 -51.28 42.83 -14.89
C ASN A 761 -49.75 42.91 -14.78
N ASP A 762 -49.22 42.85 -13.55
CA ASP A 762 -47.78 42.83 -13.29
C ASP A 762 -47.48 42.29 -11.89
N TYR A 763 -46.19 42.14 -11.56
CA TYR A 763 -45.71 41.72 -10.25
C TYR A 763 -44.42 42.46 -9.84
N MET A 764 -44.14 42.45 -8.54
CA MET A 764 -42.93 42.96 -7.91
C MET A 764 -42.54 42.14 -6.68
N THR A 765 -41.24 42.00 -6.46
CA THR A 765 -40.67 41.34 -5.28
C THR A 765 -40.39 42.34 -4.15
N LYS A 766 -40.61 41.93 -2.90
CA LYS A 766 -40.17 42.64 -1.69
C LYS A 766 -38.67 42.33 -1.45
N PRO A 767 -37.82 43.29 -1.06
CA PRO A 767 -38.12 44.69 -0.72
C PRO A 767 -38.42 45.56 -1.95
N VAL A 768 -39.43 46.41 -1.83
CA VAL A 768 -39.93 47.22 -2.96
C VAL A 768 -38.97 48.37 -3.27
N ASN A 769 -38.44 48.38 -4.49
CA ASN A 769 -37.63 49.48 -5.01
C ASN A 769 -38.53 50.63 -5.52
N LYS A 770 -38.25 51.86 -5.08
CA LYS A 770 -39.06 53.04 -5.43
C LYS A 770 -39.13 53.29 -6.94
N ASP A 771 -38.00 53.24 -7.63
CA ASP A 771 -37.92 53.60 -9.04
C ASP A 771 -38.67 52.57 -9.89
N VAL A 772 -38.54 51.29 -9.54
CA VAL A 772 -39.25 50.18 -10.20
C VAL A 772 -40.76 50.24 -9.95
N LEU A 773 -41.18 50.50 -8.70
CA LEU A 773 -42.60 50.67 -8.34
C LEU A 773 -43.23 51.81 -9.15
N MET A 774 -42.58 52.97 -9.22
CA MET A 774 -43.10 54.12 -9.95
C MET A 774 -43.15 53.85 -11.46
N GLN A 775 -42.13 53.20 -12.03
CA GLN A 775 -42.14 52.79 -13.45
C GLN A 775 -43.32 51.87 -13.78
N LYS A 776 -43.60 50.86 -12.95
CA LYS A 776 -44.70 49.92 -13.17
C LYS A 776 -46.08 50.58 -13.02
N ILE A 777 -46.25 51.46 -12.02
CA ILE A 777 -47.47 52.26 -11.88
C ILE A 777 -47.68 53.11 -13.14
N TYR A 778 -46.65 53.81 -13.59
CA TYR A 778 -46.72 54.68 -14.76
C TYR A 778 -47.05 53.90 -16.03
N HIS A 779 -46.40 52.75 -16.23
CA HIS A 779 -46.63 51.89 -17.38
C HIS A 779 -48.07 51.37 -17.45
N GLN A 780 -48.60 50.81 -16.34
CA GLN A 780 -49.96 50.26 -16.31
C GLN A 780 -51.03 51.34 -16.47
N ARG A 781 -50.78 52.53 -15.93
CA ARG A 781 -51.69 53.65 -16.07
C ARG A 781 -51.71 54.20 -17.50
N GLU A 782 -50.56 54.23 -18.18
CA GLU A 782 -50.47 54.62 -19.59
C GLU A 782 -51.21 53.61 -20.50
N ILE A 783 -51.09 52.30 -20.23
CA ILE A 783 -51.81 51.25 -20.97
C ILE A 783 -53.32 51.43 -20.82
N THR A 784 -53.80 51.65 -19.60
CA THR A 784 -55.23 51.80 -19.31
C THR A 784 -55.82 53.03 -20.01
N MET A 785 -55.08 54.14 -20.09
CA MET A 785 -55.49 55.36 -20.81
C MET A 785 -55.48 55.24 -22.33
N LYS A 786 -54.75 54.29 -22.93
CA LYS A 786 -54.79 54.06 -24.39
C LYS A 786 -55.94 53.15 -24.82
N ILE A 787 -56.54 52.44 -23.87
CA ILE A 787 -57.60 51.45 -24.10
C ILE A 787 -58.99 52.02 -23.77
N ALA A 788 -59.07 53.00 -22.87
CA ALA A 788 -60.25 53.83 -22.60
C ALA A 788 -60.41 54.96 -23.63
#